data_AF-A0A6G9ANW7-F1
#
_entry.id   AF-A0A6G9ANW7-F1
#
_cell.length_a   1.000
_cell.length_b   1.000
_cell.length_c   1.000
_cell.angle_alpha   90.00
_cell.angle_beta   90.00
_cell.angle_gamma   90.00
#
_symmetry.space_group_name_H-M   'P 1'
#
loop_
_entity.id
_entity.type
_entity.pdbx_description
1 polymer ?
#
loop_
_entity_poly.entity_id
_entity_poly.type
_entity_poly.pdbx_seq_one_letter_code
_entity_poly.pdbx_strand_id
1 'polypeptide(L)'
;MKVIYLILLILVVSMPTWAQAPVNGSGSLQSGGRTRTFRFHLPSGLPKDNLAVVLAYHGDGGNGASFQSYAGFDAVADAQNFIVVYPDAVTVGGSLQFNKYADNVPGFGAAGDANGPNPADPNAPDDVLFTSDLIDYLFQKYRINRNRVYVTGHSGGGFMCYFLTMALPNKIAAFAPVAASLWGKNSFLSTYFTAANYKPVPLMHIHSKGDPVVDPPIIPYPKTPGFVWPLSNYAYLGCGNGSTYTTSAVNPNVDSLTFCSSGKKVVLMMTKDASHGWSTLFNVPQTIWNFVKGYQLTTFPEFDNHLKVDQFGYLPLARKVAVISSPQIGYNASETFTPSTFYQIRRAADNSVVMRGAPTTWNSGTTHAQSGDKVWWFDFSQVQQAGSYFVYDSIRNKRSYTFEINNDVYKSVLKNAARVFFYQRSGLAKQTPYAETPWTDGAAFLGAQQDTDCRLVTNTNVSTAKNLRGGWFDAGDYNKYVPFTYGTMIDLLLAYEDNPVVWTDDFAIPESGNGVPDLLDEAKWELDWMLRMQQSDGSLLHKVSVTDFSAVSPPSADTHFRRYGAASTDATATGAAVLALAAIQFKSLSDPAKKRYGDTLQTAAINAYNWANTNPNVAFSNTGFQSVAATNDAHDRLARRVAAAAFLYGLTGNTTYRSFFDANYSQIHLIQWGYAYPFEATYQDALLYYARVSGATTSVKNAILTTYSTSMKTGNAENLPAYLSQTDAYRAFLDDRNYTWGSNETKAHQGNMFFAMNTYKLDGVNKTNYQDAGMGFVHYLHGVNPTAYCYLTNMGVAGAEFSAPTMYHSWFGDGTAFDFNPPPGYLMGGANPTYAPDAAYSGPVISPPQNQPVQKSYKAWNTSYPENSWELNEPAIYSQAAYLRLLSQSICYTDVVTSVKSGNWNDSATWSCGRIPTATDKVVIQKNNTISVAGTVQAKSVTLRGTITYASGGKMQLGN
;
A
#
# COMPACT_ATOMS: atom_id res chain seq x y z
N MET A 1 7.41 -21.78 63.55
CA MET A 1 7.78 -20.55 64.30
C MET A 1 8.89 -19.87 63.53
N LYS A 2 8.82 -18.64 63.03
CA LYS A 2 7.98 -17.47 63.33
C LYS A 2 7.68 -16.73 62.02
N VAL A 3 6.48 -16.18 61.98
CA VAL A 3 6.01 -15.16 61.04
C VAL A 3 6.83 -13.88 61.26
N ILE A 4 7.33 -13.26 60.19
CA ILE A 4 7.67 -11.83 60.17
C ILE A 4 7.04 -11.25 58.91
N TYR A 5 6.08 -10.36 59.14
CA TYR A 5 5.45 -9.49 58.17
C TYR A 5 6.50 -8.56 57.55
N LEU A 6 6.62 -8.55 56.23
CA LEU A 6 7.29 -7.46 55.51
C LEU A 6 6.23 -6.67 54.75
N ILE A 7 6.20 -5.39 55.06
CA ILE A 7 5.27 -4.35 54.63
C ILE A 7 5.30 -4.25 53.09
N LEU A 8 4.11 -4.37 52.49
CA LEU A 8 3.85 -4.10 51.07
C LEU A 8 4.02 -2.58 50.85
N LEU A 9 5.19 -2.15 50.37
CA LEU A 9 5.33 -0.84 49.75
C LEU A 9 4.87 -0.96 48.31
N ILE A 10 3.60 -0.61 48.04
CA ILE A 10 3.11 -0.41 46.68
C ILE A 10 3.79 0.86 46.16
N LEU A 11 4.96 0.69 45.53
CA LEU A 11 5.48 1.68 44.58
C LEU A 11 4.61 1.56 43.34
N VAL A 12 3.59 2.41 43.25
CA VAL A 12 2.96 2.75 41.98
C VAL A 12 4.04 3.44 41.15
N VAL A 13 4.82 2.65 40.40
CA VAL A 13 5.60 3.17 39.30
C VAL A 13 4.58 3.43 38.21
N SER A 14 4.12 4.68 38.13
CA SER A 14 3.41 5.18 36.97
C SER A 14 4.36 5.07 35.79
N MET A 15 4.22 4.02 34.98
CA MET A 15 4.85 4.00 33.67
C MET A 15 4.31 5.21 32.90
N PRO A 16 5.16 6.12 32.39
CA PRO A 16 4.67 7.12 31.46
C PRO A 16 4.18 6.37 30.24
N THR A 17 2.87 6.32 30.04
CA THR A 17 2.28 6.06 28.73
C THR A 17 2.70 7.22 27.85
N TRP A 18 3.70 7.01 26.98
CA TRP A 18 4.08 7.98 25.96
C TRP A 18 2.94 8.00 24.94
N ALA A 19 2.00 8.92 25.13
CA ALA A 19 1.01 9.24 24.11
C ALA A 19 1.76 9.76 22.88
N GLN A 20 1.37 9.31 21.68
CA GLN A 20 1.89 9.84 20.42
C GLN A 20 1.69 11.37 20.44
N ALA A 21 2.70 12.17 20.10
CA ALA A 21 2.50 13.61 20.08
C ALA A 21 1.43 13.95 19.01
N PRO A 22 0.45 14.82 19.31
CA PRO A 22 -0.51 15.28 18.33
C PRO A 22 0.19 15.88 17.10
N VAL A 23 -0.26 15.55 15.89
CA VAL A 23 0.37 16.01 14.65
C VAL A 23 -0.53 17.00 13.92
N ASN A 24 -0.06 18.24 13.81
CA ASN A 24 -0.61 19.25 12.90
C ASN A 24 0.05 19.13 11.54
N GLY A 25 -0.75 19.13 10.48
CA GLY A 25 -0.24 19.06 9.11
C GLY A 25 -1.10 19.82 8.10
N SER A 26 -0.66 19.80 6.85
CA SER A 26 -1.40 20.32 5.71
C SER A 26 -1.46 19.29 4.59
N GLY A 27 -2.47 19.40 3.74
CA GLY A 27 -2.63 18.54 2.57
C GLY A 27 -3.20 19.31 1.38
N SER A 28 -3.13 18.68 0.21
CA SER A 28 -3.77 19.18 -1.01
C SER A 28 -4.30 18.03 -1.86
N LEU A 29 -5.33 18.30 -2.66
CA LEU A 29 -5.90 17.35 -3.61
C LEU A 29 -6.44 18.07 -4.87
N GLN A 30 -6.51 17.37 -6.00
CA GLN A 30 -7.16 17.86 -7.21
C GLN A 30 -8.67 17.63 -7.11
N SER A 31 -9.47 18.68 -7.25
CA SER A 31 -10.94 18.61 -7.23
C SER A 31 -11.51 19.67 -8.16
N GLY A 32 -12.47 19.29 -9.02
CA GLY A 32 -13.10 20.21 -9.96
C GLY A 32 -12.12 20.94 -10.88
N GLY A 33 -11.02 20.27 -11.27
CA GLY A 33 -9.96 20.85 -12.10
C GLY A 33 -9.05 21.86 -11.37
N ARG A 34 -9.06 21.88 -10.03
CA ARG A 34 -8.25 22.80 -9.20
C ARG A 34 -7.50 22.05 -8.11
N THR A 35 -6.30 22.53 -7.79
CA THR A 35 -5.62 22.18 -6.54
C THR A 35 -6.35 22.85 -5.37
N ARG A 36 -6.83 22.06 -4.41
CA ARG A 36 -7.47 22.51 -3.19
C ARG A 36 -6.60 22.16 -1.99
N THR A 37 -6.54 23.03 -0.98
CA THR A 37 -5.70 22.85 0.21
C THR A 37 -6.54 22.77 1.49
N PHE A 38 -5.95 22.18 2.52
CA PHE A 38 -6.54 22.08 3.85
C PHE A 38 -5.46 21.90 4.92
N ARG A 39 -5.81 22.21 6.17
CA ARG A 39 -5.06 21.80 7.36
C ARG A 39 -5.76 20.67 8.07
N PHE A 40 -5.02 19.91 8.87
CA PHE A 40 -5.58 18.88 9.71
C PHE A 40 -4.85 18.74 11.05
N HIS A 41 -5.56 18.19 12.02
CA HIS A 41 -5.04 17.79 13.31
C HIS A 41 -5.34 16.30 13.55
N LEU A 42 -4.30 15.52 13.83
CA LEU A 42 -4.41 14.11 14.20
C LEU A 42 -4.26 13.96 15.73
N PRO A 43 -5.16 13.22 16.40
CA PRO A 43 -5.11 13.07 17.85
C PRO A 43 -3.93 12.20 18.30
N SER A 44 -3.47 12.41 19.53
CA SER A 44 -2.37 11.68 20.19
C SER A 44 -2.56 10.17 20.41
N GLY A 45 -3.73 9.60 20.11
CA GLY A 45 -4.09 8.21 20.40
C GLY A 45 -4.71 7.47 19.22
N LEU A 46 -4.17 7.66 18.01
CA LEU A 46 -4.73 7.18 16.74
C LEU A 46 -5.08 5.66 16.77
N PRO A 47 -6.36 5.27 16.70
CA PRO A 47 -6.74 3.94 16.27
C PRO A 47 -6.47 3.85 14.77
N LYS A 48 -5.96 2.68 14.37
CA LYS A 48 -5.50 2.40 13.01
C LYS A 48 -6.59 2.56 11.93
N ASP A 49 -7.87 2.51 12.30
CA ASP A 49 -9.03 2.55 11.40
C ASP A 49 -10.25 3.18 12.09
N ASN A 50 -11.28 3.50 11.29
CA ASN A 50 -12.63 3.83 11.76
C ASN A 50 -12.74 5.20 12.48
N LEU A 51 -11.79 6.10 12.22
CA LEU A 51 -11.75 7.45 12.79
C LEU A 51 -12.93 8.31 12.32
N ALA A 52 -13.60 8.97 13.25
CA ALA A 52 -14.56 10.00 12.89
C ALA A 52 -13.85 11.26 12.38
N VAL A 53 -14.55 12.07 11.58
CA VAL A 53 -14.01 13.33 11.03
C VAL A 53 -14.95 14.49 11.33
N VAL A 54 -14.37 15.61 11.74
CA VAL A 54 -15.05 16.92 11.71
C VAL A 54 -14.38 17.80 10.66
N LEU A 55 -15.14 18.17 9.61
CA LEU A 55 -14.72 19.20 8.66
C LEU A 55 -15.19 20.57 9.19
N ALA A 56 -14.24 21.46 9.47
CA ALA A 56 -14.46 22.75 10.10
C ALA A 56 -14.15 23.89 9.12
N TYR A 57 -15.19 24.53 8.59
CA TYR A 57 -15.10 25.58 7.57
C TYR A 57 -14.99 26.98 8.21
N HIS A 58 -13.99 27.73 7.78
CA HIS A 58 -13.74 29.10 8.25
C HIS A 58 -14.77 30.11 7.70
N GLY A 59 -14.88 31.28 8.35
CA GLY A 59 -15.67 32.41 7.85
C GLY A 59 -15.02 33.13 6.67
N ASP A 60 -15.77 34.04 6.02
CA ASP A 60 -15.29 34.76 4.84
C ASP A 60 -14.01 35.56 5.11
N GLY A 61 -13.11 35.59 4.13
CA GLY A 61 -11.80 36.25 4.23
C GLY A 61 -10.77 35.48 5.05
N GLY A 62 -11.17 34.40 5.73
CA GLY A 62 -10.27 33.52 6.48
C GLY A 62 -9.60 32.45 5.62
N ASN A 63 -8.91 31.55 6.31
CA ASN A 63 -8.36 30.29 5.77
C ASN A 63 -8.34 29.21 6.86
N GLY A 64 -8.05 27.97 6.49
CA GLY A 64 -8.03 26.83 7.42
C GLY A 64 -7.05 27.01 8.57
N ALA A 65 -5.87 27.61 8.31
CA ALA A 65 -4.87 27.90 9.33
C ALA A 65 -5.37 28.87 10.40
N SER A 66 -6.05 29.93 9.97
CA SER A 66 -6.63 30.92 10.87
C SER A 66 -7.75 30.34 11.71
N PHE A 67 -8.57 29.44 11.16
CA PHE A 67 -9.69 28.86 11.91
C PHE A 67 -9.21 27.82 12.93
N GLN A 68 -8.20 27.01 12.56
CA GLN A 68 -7.56 26.07 13.47
C GLN A 68 -7.06 26.76 14.76
N SER A 69 -6.51 27.97 14.66
CA SER A 69 -5.90 28.65 15.81
C SER A 69 -6.88 29.09 16.90
N TYR A 70 -8.18 29.23 16.59
CA TYR A 70 -9.19 29.68 17.57
C TYR A 70 -10.42 28.78 17.69
N ALA A 71 -10.64 27.81 16.80
CA ALA A 71 -11.82 26.94 16.86
C ALA A 71 -11.83 26.02 18.10
N GLY A 72 -10.65 25.68 18.63
CA GLY A 72 -10.47 24.87 19.84
C GLY A 72 -10.73 23.36 19.67
N PHE A 73 -10.87 22.90 18.43
CA PHE A 73 -11.19 21.51 18.10
C PHE A 73 -10.01 20.55 18.33
N ASP A 74 -8.77 20.99 18.16
CA ASP A 74 -7.56 20.15 18.31
C ASP A 74 -7.52 19.48 19.71
N ALA A 75 -7.72 20.24 20.78
CA ALA A 75 -7.76 19.70 22.15
C ALA A 75 -8.92 18.71 22.39
N VAL A 76 -10.06 18.91 21.72
CA VAL A 76 -11.21 18.02 21.82
C VAL A 76 -10.96 16.74 21.02
N ALA A 77 -10.31 16.86 19.86
CA ALA A 77 -9.87 15.75 19.03
C ALA A 77 -8.88 14.85 19.78
N ASP A 78 -7.88 15.42 20.43
CA ASP A 78 -6.97 14.67 21.31
C ASP A 78 -7.72 13.89 22.40
N ALA A 79 -8.64 14.55 23.10
CA ALA A 79 -9.36 13.95 24.22
C ALA A 79 -10.42 12.91 23.80
N GLN A 80 -10.87 12.93 22.55
CA GLN A 80 -12.03 12.14 22.08
C GLN A 80 -11.73 11.26 20.87
N ASN A 81 -10.51 11.34 20.35
CA ASN A 81 -9.95 10.48 19.32
C ASN A 81 -10.67 10.57 17.96
N PHE A 82 -10.67 11.76 17.35
CA PHE A 82 -11.17 12.00 15.99
C PHE A 82 -10.27 12.96 15.22
N ILE A 83 -10.37 12.98 13.89
CA ILE A 83 -9.60 13.91 13.04
C ILE A 83 -10.40 15.19 12.85
N VAL A 84 -9.71 16.32 12.86
CA VAL A 84 -10.29 17.61 12.46
C VAL A 84 -9.56 18.14 11.25
N VAL A 85 -10.33 18.55 10.25
CA VAL A 85 -9.82 19.09 9.01
C VAL A 85 -10.39 20.48 8.80
N TYR A 86 -9.53 21.42 8.45
CA TYR A 86 -9.84 22.83 8.23
C TYR A 86 -9.59 23.15 6.75
N PRO A 87 -10.60 23.00 5.87
CA PRO A 87 -10.44 23.23 4.44
C PRO A 87 -10.21 24.70 4.12
N ASP A 88 -9.44 24.99 3.07
CA ASP A 88 -9.29 26.35 2.56
C ASP A 88 -10.34 26.65 1.47
N ALA A 89 -10.96 27.83 1.58
CA ALA A 89 -11.68 28.44 0.48
C ALA A 89 -10.72 28.89 -0.63
N VAL A 90 -11.27 29.22 -1.80
CA VAL A 90 -10.51 29.87 -2.88
C VAL A 90 -11.02 31.28 -3.13
N THR A 91 -10.20 32.12 -3.76
CA THR A 91 -10.57 33.50 -4.06
C THR A 91 -11.58 33.54 -5.19
N VAL A 92 -12.76 34.11 -4.92
CA VAL A 92 -13.82 34.35 -5.90
C VAL A 92 -14.34 35.77 -5.70
N GLY A 93 -14.48 36.55 -6.78
CA GLY A 93 -14.94 37.95 -6.67
C GLY A 93 -14.01 38.87 -5.83
N GLY A 94 -12.74 38.50 -5.64
CA GLY A 94 -11.76 39.26 -4.87
C GLY A 94 -11.70 38.93 -3.37
N SER A 95 -12.45 37.93 -2.87
CA SER A 95 -12.42 37.48 -1.47
C SER A 95 -12.36 35.95 -1.35
N LEU A 96 -11.75 35.43 -0.28
CA LEU A 96 -11.72 34.00 0.06
C LEU A 96 -13.07 33.58 0.67
N GLN A 97 -13.87 32.80 -0.05
CA GLN A 97 -15.22 32.40 0.40
C GLN A 97 -15.61 31.00 -0.08
N PHE A 98 -16.50 30.33 0.67
CA PHE A 98 -17.13 29.08 0.25
C PHE A 98 -18.45 29.32 -0.48
N ASN A 99 -18.99 28.31 -1.17
CA ASN A 99 -20.39 28.29 -1.65
C ASN A 99 -21.37 28.50 -0.47
N LYS A 100 -22.39 29.36 -0.65
CA LYS A 100 -23.34 29.75 0.42
C LYS A 100 -24.81 29.66 0.03
N TYR A 101 -25.11 29.60 -1.26
CA TYR A 101 -26.47 29.78 -1.78
C TYR A 101 -27.03 28.51 -2.41
N ALA A 102 -28.26 28.17 -2.01
CA ALA A 102 -29.02 27.04 -2.51
C ALA A 102 -30.03 27.46 -3.59
N ASP A 103 -29.73 27.11 -4.85
CA ASP A 103 -30.61 27.29 -6.02
C ASP A 103 -30.54 26.04 -6.91
N ASN A 104 -31.10 26.12 -8.13
CA ASN A 104 -30.98 25.07 -9.15
C ASN A 104 -29.52 24.69 -9.51
N VAL A 105 -28.54 25.54 -9.20
CA VAL A 105 -27.10 25.23 -9.26
C VAL A 105 -26.44 25.76 -7.98
N PRO A 106 -25.54 24.98 -7.32
CA PRO A 106 -24.66 25.49 -6.27
C PRO A 106 -23.93 26.77 -6.70
N GLY A 107 -23.97 27.83 -5.89
CA GLY A 107 -23.42 29.12 -6.32
C GLY A 107 -22.90 30.02 -5.21
N PHE A 108 -22.28 31.11 -5.67
CA PHE A 108 -21.97 32.31 -4.90
C PHE A 108 -23.05 33.34 -5.21
N GLY A 109 -23.44 34.19 -4.26
CA GLY A 109 -24.31 35.35 -4.56
C GLY A 109 -25.77 35.04 -4.97
N ALA A 110 -26.58 36.08 -5.17
CA ALA A 110 -27.72 36.28 -4.27
C ALA A 110 -29.17 36.22 -4.83
N ALA A 111 -30.12 36.30 -3.89
CA ALA A 111 -31.06 37.44 -3.87
C ALA A 111 -30.78 38.33 -2.62
N GLY A 112 -30.06 39.45 -2.78
CA GLY A 112 -29.83 40.48 -1.74
C GLY A 112 -28.39 40.85 -1.31
N ASP A 113 -27.35 40.11 -1.68
CA ASP A 113 -25.94 40.41 -1.37
C ASP A 113 -25.28 41.20 -2.51
N ALA A 114 -24.82 42.42 -2.22
CA ALA A 114 -24.15 43.31 -3.18
C ALA A 114 -22.68 42.93 -3.46
N ASN A 115 -22.10 42.00 -2.68
CA ASN A 115 -20.68 41.65 -2.72
C ASN A 115 -20.41 40.19 -3.12
N GLY A 116 -21.45 39.41 -3.43
CA GLY A 116 -21.33 38.00 -3.83
C GLY A 116 -21.11 37.82 -5.35
N PRO A 117 -20.12 37.02 -5.80
CA PRO A 117 -19.95 36.71 -7.22
C PRO A 117 -21.16 35.96 -7.78
N ASN A 118 -21.43 36.06 -9.09
CA ASN A 118 -22.64 35.57 -9.74
C ASN A 118 -22.70 34.02 -9.79
N PRO A 119 -23.85 33.36 -9.53
CA PRO A 119 -24.03 31.91 -9.74
C PRO A 119 -23.69 31.40 -11.15
N ALA A 120 -23.62 32.31 -12.14
CA ALA A 120 -23.22 32.03 -13.51
C ALA A 120 -21.71 32.21 -13.79
N ASP A 121 -20.86 32.42 -12.78
CA ASP A 121 -19.41 32.50 -12.97
C ASP A 121 -18.88 31.14 -13.44
N PRO A 122 -18.36 31.01 -14.68
CA PRO A 122 -17.78 29.77 -15.18
C PRO A 122 -16.53 29.33 -14.40
N ASN A 123 -15.96 30.23 -13.58
CA ASN A 123 -14.82 29.99 -12.70
C ASN A 123 -15.22 29.88 -11.21
N ALA A 124 -16.50 29.71 -10.88
CA ALA A 124 -16.88 29.39 -9.51
C ALA A 124 -16.27 28.03 -9.09
N PRO A 125 -15.62 27.91 -7.91
CA PRO A 125 -15.24 26.62 -7.36
C PRO A 125 -16.48 25.80 -7.01
N ASP A 126 -16.36 24.49 -7.14
CA ASP A 126 -17.33 23.53 -6.63
C ASP A 126 -16.88 23.03 -5.25
N ASP A 127 -17.30 23.73 -4.19
CA ASP A 127 -16.94 23.34 -2.81
C ASP A 127 -17.69 22.09 -2.34
N VAL A 128 -18.79 21.71 -2.98
CA VAL A 128 -19.49 20.45 -2.72
C VAL A 128 -18.66 19.28 -3.23
N LEU A 129 -18.20 19.35 -4.48
CA LEU A 129 -17.30 18.37 -5.05
C LEU A 129 -16.00 18.30 -4.23
N PHE A 130 -15.41 19.44 -3.87
CA PHE A 130 -14.23 19.46 -3.01
C PHE A 130 -14.47 18.79 -1.66
N THR A 131 -15.62 19.04 -1.02
CA THR A 131 -15.96 18.36 0.24
C THR A 131 -16.10 16.85 0.05
N SER A 132 -16.76 16.43 -1.04
CA SER A 132 -16.91 15.02 -1.40
C SER A 132 -15.57 14.34 -1.65
N ASP A 133 -14.69 14.96 -2.43
CA ASP A 133 -13.36 14.47 -2.79
C ASP A 133 -12.43 14.46 -1.57
N LEU A 134 -12.56 15.45 -0.67
CA LEU A 134 -11.83 15.50 0.59
C LEU A 134 -12.23 14.34 1.53
N ILE A 135 -13.51 13.99 1.62
CA ILE A 135 -13.96 12.82 2.40
C ILE A 135 -13.35 11.54 1.83
N ASP A 136 -13.31 11.40 0.51
CA ASP A 136 -12.74 10.23 -0.15
C ASP A 136 -11.21 10.17 0.00
N TYR A 137 -10.53 11.32 -0.08
CA TYR A 137 -9.10 11.46 0.22
C TYR A 137 -8.78 11.05 1.67
N LEU A 138 -9.56 11.53 2.64
CA LEU A 138 -9.35 11.20 4.04
C LEU A 138 -9.60 9.72 4.31
N PHE A 139 -10.54 9.10 3.60
CA PHE A 139 -10.77 7.66 3.66
C PHE A 139 -9.56 6.88 3.15
N GLN A 140 -9.04 7.24 1.99
CA GLN A 140 -7.86 6.59 1.40
C GLN A 140 -6.59 6.78 2.24
N LYS A 141 -6.39 7.98 2.79
CA LYS A 141 -5.14 8.33 3.48
C LYS A 141 -5.15 8.02 4.97
N TYR A 142 -6.27 8.23 5.65
CA TYR A 142 -6.38 8.13 7.13
C TYR A 142 -7.42 7.10 7.58
N ARG A 143 -8.00 6.31 6.67
CA ARG A 143 -8.92 5.19 6.96
C ARG A 143 -10.09 5.60 7.88
N ILE A 144 -10.65 6.76 7.60
CA ILE A 144 -11.77 7.33 8.35
C ILE A 144 -13.03 6.47 8.22
N ASN A 145 -13.93 6.54 9.20
CA ASN A 145 -15.27 6.00 9.07
C ASN A 145 -16.13 6.94 8.19
N ARG A 146 -16.40 6.54 6.95
CA ARG A 146 -17.25 7.31 6.01
C ARG A 146 -18.69 7.50 6.47
N ASN A 147 -19.16 6.68 7.43
CA ASN A 147 -20.44 6.88 8.07
C ASN A 147 -20.41 7.87 9.25
N ARG A 148 -19.22 8.31 9.71
CA ARG A 148 -19.03 9.23 10.86
C ARG A 148 -18.27 10.50 10.45
N VAL A 149 -18.70 11.09 9.34
CA VAL A 149 -18.24 12.42 8.90
C VAL A 149 -19.23 13.46 9.36
N TYR A 150 -18.72 14.54 9.96
CA TYR A 150 -19.51 15.64 10.48
C TYR A 150 -18.99 16.96 9.95
N VAL A 151 -19.86 17.96 9.86
CA VAL A 151 -19.50 19.28 9.35
C VAL A 151 -19.91 20.39 10.31
N THR A 152 -19.02 21.37 10.47
CA THR A 152 -19.26 22.60 11.21
C THR A 152 -18.60 23.78 10.48
N GLY A 153 -18.97 25.00 10.84
CA GLY A 153 -18.30 26.18 10.33
C GLY A 153 -18.87 27.46 10.93
N HIS A 154 -18.10 28.53 10.82
CA HIS A 154 -18.45 29.86 11.30
C HIS A 154 -18.79 30.79 10.13
N SER A 155 -19.86 31.59 10.26
CA SER A 155 -20.23 32.62 9.27
C SER A 155 -20.29 32.04 7.85
N GLY A 156 -19.48 32.52 6.91
CA GLY A 156 -19.30 31.94 5.55
C GLY A 156 -19.23 30.40 5.52
N GLY A 157 -18.44 29.78 6.38
CA GLY A 157 -18.35 28.33 6.52
C GLY A 157 -19.58 27.69 7.17
N GLY A 158 -20.31 28.43 8.00
CA GLY A 158 -21.62 28.02 8.52
C GLY A 158 -22.70 27.99 7.44
N PHE A 159 -22.67 28.90 6.48
CA PHE A 159 -23.53 28.84 5.29
C PHE A 159 -23.21 27.62 4.42
N MET A 160 -21.92 27.32 4.21
CA MET A 160 -21.49 26.10 3.52
C MET A 160 -21.96 24.83 4.24
N CYS A 161 -21.89 24.80 5.58
CA CYS A 161 -22.42 23.71 6.39
C CYS A 161 -23.92 23.46 6.11
N TYR A 162 -24.72 24.53 6.06
CA TYR A 162 -26.13 24.43 5.67
C TYR A 162 -26.33 23.91 4.24
N PHE A 163 -25.53 24.39 3.29
CA PHE A 163 -25.62 23.95 1.91
C PHE A 163 -25.32 22.46 1.74
N LEU A 164 -24.33 21.95 2.47
CA LEU A 164 -23.96 20.54 2.50
C LEU A 164 -25.05 19.62 3.06
N THR A 165 -25.98 20.13 3.89
CA THR A 165 -27.14 19.35 4.33
C THR A 165 -27.99 18.87 3.14
N MET A 166 -28.01 19.65 2.05
CA MET A 166 -28.79 19.36 0.86
C MET A 166 -27.99 18.55 -0.16
N ALA A 167 -26.70 18.90 -0.31
CA ALA A 167 -25.84 18.38 -1.37
C ALA A 167 -25.24 17.01 -1.03
N LEU A 168 -24.85 16.77 0.23
CA LEU A 168 -24.17 15.54 0.66
C LEU A 168 -24.86 14.81 1.84
N PRO A 169 -26.21 14.70 1.91
CA PRO A 169 -26.89 14.01 3.01
C PRO A 169 -26.59 12.50 3.08
N ASN A 170 -25.91 11.95 2.06
CA ASN A 170 -25.47 10.56 1.98
C ASN A 170 -24.00 10.34 2.36
N LYS A 171 -23.22 11.42 2.56
CA LYS A 171 -21.81 11.35 2.95
C LYS A 171 -21.54 11.99 4.33
N ILE A 172 -22.45 12.82 4.84
CA ILE A 172 -22.29 13.50 6.14
C ILE A 172 -23.40 13.09 7.11
N ALA A 173 -23.02 12.67 8.31
CA ALA A 173 -23.92 12.11 9.31
C ALA A 173 -24.63 13.15 10.19
N ALA A 174 -23.99 14.30 10.45
CA ALA A 174 -24.54 15.39 11.27
C ALA A 174 -23.85 16.73 11.00
N PHE A 175 -24.58 17.81 11.28
CA PHE A 175 -24.20 19.19 10.93
C PHE A 175 -24.31 20.11 12.14
N ALA A 176 -23.35 21.03 12.28
CA ALA A 176 -23.33 22.01 13.36
C ALA A 176 -22.88 23.42 12.91
N PRO A 177 -23.72 24.18 12.19
CA PRO A 177 -23.39 25.54 11.74
C PRO A 177 -23.37 26.54 12.90
N VAL A 178 -22.49 27.55 12.81
CA VAL A 178 -22.34 28.64 13.79
C VAL A 178 -22.48 30.01 13.11
N ALA A 179 -23.30 30.90 13.69
CA ALA A 179 -23.51 32.28 13.22
C ALA A 179 -23.82 32.39 11.71
N ALA A 180 -24.77 31.57 11.23
CA ALA A 180 -25.12 31.44 9.82
C ALA A 180 -26.62 31.10 9.64
N SER A 181 -27.06 30.91 8.40
CA SER A 181 -28.39 30.40 8.06
C SER A 181 -28.39 29.70 6.69
N LEU A 182 -29.47 29.02 6.29
CA LEU A 182 -29.61 28.50 4.92
C LEU A 182 -30.24 29.59 4.04
N TRP A 183 -29.50 30.05 3.02
CA TRP A 183 -30.00 30.99 2.01
C TRP A 183 -30.39 30.27 0.72
N GLY A 184 -31.56 30.59 0.17
CA GLY A 184 -32.01 30.00 -1.10
C GLY A 184 -33.31 30.61 -1.63
N LYS A 185 -33.64 30.33 -2.89
CA LYS A 185 -34.96 30.69 -3.43
C LYS A 185 -36.04 29.89 -2.70
N ASN A 186 -37.05 30.57 -2.16
CA ASN A 186 -38.15 29.90 -1.46
C ASN A 186 -38.82 28.80 -2.28
N SER A 187 -39.01 29.00 -3.59
CA SER A 187 -39.60 27.98 -4.48
C SER A 187 -38.71 26.74 -4.60
N PHE A 188 -37.39 26.93 -4.71
CA PHE A 188 -36.42 25.83 -4.76
C PHE A 188 -36.38 25.07 -3.44
N LEU A 189 -36.22 25.78 -2.32
CA LEU A 189 -36.16 25.17 -1.00
C LEU A 189 -37.46 24.45 -0.66
N SER A 190 -38.63 25.07 -0.92
CA SER A 190 -39.93 24.42 -0.70
C SER A 190 -40.06 23.14 -1.53
N THR A 191 -39.63 23.16 -2.79
CA THR A 191 -39.65 21.98 -3.66
C THR A 191 -38.71 20.90 -3.13
N TYR A 192 -37.47 21.26 -2.78
CA TYR A 192 -36.48 20.33 -2.27
C TYR A 192 -36.94 19.65 -0.98
N PHE A 193 -37.37 20.44 0.02
CA PHE A 193 -37.80 19.93 1.32
C PHE A 193 -39.16 19.24 1.29
N THR A 194 -39.92 19.28 0.19
CA THR A 194 -41.16 18.50 0.02
C THR A 194 -41.01 17.33 -0.94
N ALA A 195 -39.86 17.20 -1.60
CA ALA A 195 -39.61 16.12 -2.54
C ALA A 195 -39.42 14.76 -1.85
N ALA A 196 -39.84 13.69 -2.51
CA ALA A 196 -39.74 12.32 -1.99
C ALA A 196 -38.29 11.85 -1.76
N ASN A 197 -37.31 12.51 -2.39
CA ASN A 197 -35.89 12.21 -2.26
C ASN A 197 -35.16 13.05 -1.19
N TYR A 198 -35.86 13.96 -0.49
CA TYR A 198 -35.28 14.68 0.65
C TYR A 198 -34.86 13.70 1.75
N LYS A 199 -33.70 13.96 2.34
CA LYS A 199 -33.16 13.15 3.44
C LYS A 199 -32.99 14.02 4.69
N PRO A 200 -33.80 13.82 5.74
CA PRO A 200 -33.64 14.54 6.99
C PRO A 200 -32.28 14.25 7.64
N VAL A 201 -31.60 15.30 8.12
CA VAL A 201 -30.28 15.22 8.74
C VAL A 201 -30.31 15.75 10.18
N PRO A 202 -29.45 15.25 11.10
CA PRO A 202 -29.29 15.84 12.42
C PRO A 202 -28.57 17.18 12.34
N LEU A 203 -29.11 18.20 13.00
CA LEU A 203 -28.63 19.57 12.92
C LEU A 203 -28.59 20.24 14.31
N MET A 204 -27.44 20.77 14.70
CA MET A 204 -27.28 21.64 15.88
C MET A 204 -26.72 23.00 15.48
N HIS A 205 -27.58 24.01 15.43
CA HIS A 205 -27.16 25.39 15.14
C HIS A 205 -26.66 26.08 16.41
N ILE A 206 -25.63 26.91 16.32
CA ILE A 206 -25.19 27.81 17.40
C ILE A 206 -25.30 29.27 16.94
N HIS A 207 -26.00 30.13 17.67
CA HIS A 207 -26.18 31.53 17.30
C HIS A 207 -26.26 32.45 18.52
N SER A 208 -25.77 33.67 18.37
CA SER A 208 -26.00 34.74 19.33
C SER A 208 -27.36 35.39 19.13
N LYS A 209 -28.10 35.62 20.21
CA LYS A 209 -29.40 36.31 20.17
C LYS A 209 -29.27 37.74 19.64
N GLY A 210 -28.12 38.38 19.88
CA GLY A 210 -27.83 39.74 19.44
C GLY A 210 -26.81 39.82 18.30
N ASP A 211 -26.65 38.78 17.48
CA ASP A 211 -25.75 38.80 16.32
C ASP A 211 -26.08 40.00 15.40
N PRO A 212 -25.14 40.94 15.18
CA PRO A 212 -25.41 42.15 14.39
C PRO A 212 -25.25 41.94 12.87
N VAL A 213 -24.82 40.75 12.42
CA VAL A 213 -24.51 40.46 11.01
C VAL A 213 -25.51 39.49 10.40
N VAL A 214 -25.87 38.42 11.12
CA VAL A 214 -26.81 37.40 10.64
C VAL A 214 -27.92 37.21 11.66
N ASP A 215 -29.17 37.32 11.23
CA ASP A 215 -30.30 37.02 12.11
C ASP A 215 -30.38 35.51 12.44
N PRO A 216 -30.65 35.12 13.70
CA PRO A 216 -30.89 33.73 14.05
C PRO A 216 -32.06 33.12 13.26
N PRO A 217 -31.93 31.89 12.72
CA PRO A 217 -32.95 31.26 11.86
C PRO A 217 -34.14 30.66 12.68
N ILE A 218 -34.80 31.48 13.51
CA ILE A 218 -35.88 31.09 14.43
C ILE A 218 -37.20 31.87 14.19
N ILE A 219 -38.34 31.20 14.40
CA ILE A 219 -39.72 31.74 14.32
C ILE A 219 -40.09 32.57 15.58
N PRO A 220 -40.99 33.59 15.49
CA PRO A 220 -41.87 33.94 14.36
C PRO A 220 -41.29 34.89 13.31
N TYR A 221 -41.77 34.69 12.07
CA TYR A 221 -41.61 35.58 10.92
C TYR A 221 -42.29 36.93 11.22
N PRO A 222 -41.51 37.94 11.63
CA PRO A 222 -41.38 39.13 10.78
C PRO A 222 -39.95 39.70 10.73
N LYS A 223 -38.94 38.97 11.25
CA LYS A 223 -37.53 39.42 11.24
C LYS A 223 -36.56 38.51 10.49
N THR A 224 -36.97 37.31 10.09
CA THR A 224 -36.16 36.46 9.20
C THR A 224 -36.33 36.98 7.77
N PRO A 225 -35.26 37.34 7.05
CA PRO A 225 -35.37 37.77 5.66
C PRO A 225 -36.10 36.72 4.81
N GLY A 226 -36.88 37.14 3.82
CA GLY A 226 -37.74 36.25 3.03
C GLY A 226 -37.03 35.20 2.18
N PHE A 227 -35.71 35.09 2.26
CA PHE A 227 -34.85 34.13 1.54
C PHE A 227 -34.04 33.22 2.50
N VAL A 228 -34.36 33.24 3.80
CA VAL A 228 -33.74 32.41 4.84
C VAL A 228 -34.68 31.28 5.25
N TRP A 229 -34.20 30.03 5.24
CA TRP A 229 -34.97 28.86 5.68
C TRP A 229 -34.90 28.67 7.20
N PRO A 230 -36.03 28.67 7.93
CA PRO A 230 -36.02 28.56 9.39
C PRO A 230 -35.75 27.13 9.88
N LEU A 231 -35.17 27.00 11.08
CA LEU A 231 -34.88 25.69 11.69
C LEU A 231 -36.12 24.82 11.93
N SER A 232 -37.28 25.44 12.15
CA SER A 232 -38.54 24.72 12.29
C SER A 232 -38.93 23.95 11.02
N ASN A 233 -38.54 24.43 9.83
CA ASN A 233 -38.82 23.71 8.59
C ASN A 233 -37.93 22.46 8.44
N TYR A 234 -36.69 22.51 8.93
CA TYR A 234 -35.84 21.31 9.05
C TYR A 234 -36.45 20.27 10.01
N ALA A 235 -37.09 20.72 11.08
CA ALA A 235 -37.73 19.84 12.07
C ALA A 235 -39.07 19.24 11.59
N TYR A 236 -39.75 19.86 10.62
CA TYR A 236 -41.08 19.47 10.17
C TYR A 236 -41.15 18.03 9.67
N LEU A 237 -40.26 17.62 8.75
CA LEU A 237 -40.27 16.25 8.23
C LEU A 237 -39.69 15.20 9.18
N GLY A 238 -38.93 15.62 10.21
CA GLY A 238 -38.38 14.71 11.22
C GLY A 238 -39.34 14.41 12.37
N CYS A 239 -40.01 15.45 12.89
CA CYS A 239 -40.84 15.36 14.10
C CYS A 239 -42.28 15.91 13.91
N GLY A 240 -42.70 16.29 12.71
CA GLY A 240 -44.00 16.93 12.46
C GLY A 240 -44.12 18.34 13.05
N ASN A 241 -43.01 18.93 13.50
CA ASN A 241 -43.01 20.22 14.19
C ASN A 241 -42.49 21.34 13.27
N GLY A 242 -43.40 22.19 12.78
CA GLY A 242 -43.08 23.29 11.87
C GLY A 242 -43.05 24.68 12.52
N SER A 243 -43.31 24.80 13.82
CA SER A 243 -43.60 26.13 14.41
C SER A 243 -43.26 26.34 15.88
N THR A 244 -42.89 25.30 16.64
CA THR A 244 -42.61 25.43 18.09
C THR A 244 -41.27 24.83 18.49
N TYR A 245 -40.80 25.13 19.71
CA TYR A 245 -39.60 24.53 20.31
C TYR A 245 -39.73 24.52 21.83
N THR A 246 -38.99 23.64 22.49
CA THR A 246 -38.84 23.64 23.95
C THR A 246 -37.50 24.28 24.33
N THR A 247 -37.50 25.17 25.31
CA THR A 247 -36.29 25.85 25.81
C THR A 247 -35.82 25.24 27.12
N SER A 248 -34.51 24.96 27.23
CA SER A 248 -33.85 24.57 28.47
C SER A 248 -32.54 25.34 28.63
N ALA A 249 -32.30 25.95 29.79
CA ALA A 249 -31.02 26.62 30.07
C ALA A 249 -29.88 25.60 30.13
N VAL A 250 -28.79 25.84 29.40
CA VAL A 250 -27.56 25.04 29.44
C VAL A 250 -26.61 25.61 30.50
N ASN A 251 -26.53 26.94 30.56
CA ASN A 251 -25.87 27.71 31.62
C ASN A 251 -26.54 29.10 31.69
N PRO A 252 -26.13 30.01 32.60
CA PRO A 252 -26.76 31.34 32.71
C PRO A 252 -26.80 32.14 31.39
N ASN A 253 -25.82 31.93 30.50
CA ASN A 253 -25.60 32.69 29.28
C ASN A 253 -26.02 31.96 27.99
N VAL A 254 -26.44 30.69 28.06
CA VAL A 254 -26.73 29.85 26.90
C VAL A 254 -28.00 29.03 27.13
N ASP A 255 -28.95 29.15 26.21
CA ASP A 255 -30.17 28.35 26.19
C ASP A 255 -30.11 27.32 25.04
N SER A 256 -30.69 26.14 25.23
CA SER A 256 -30.90 25.13 24.19
C SER A 256 -32.38 25.11 23.81
N LEU A 257 -32.66 25.32 22.53
CA LEU A 257 -33.99 25.34 21.95
C LEU A 257 -34.12 24.09 21.05
N THR A 258 -34.94 23.14 21.44
CA THR A 258 -35.12 21.87 20.73
C THR A 258 -36.39 21.91 19.88
N PHE A 259 -36.25 21.76 18.57
CA PHE A 259 -37.35 21.72 17.59
C PHE A 259 -37.79 20.28 17.28
N CYS A 260 -36.83 19.34 17.26
CA CYS A 260 -37.07 17.92 17.07
C CYS A 260 -36.16 17.14 18.00
N SER A 261 -36.73 16.29 18.86
CA SER A 261 -36.01 15.59 19.95
C SER A 261 -35.67 14.13 19.64
N SER A 262 -36.22 13.54 18.58
CA SER A 262 -36.04 12.12 18.24
C SER A 262 -35.47 11.95 16.82
N GLY A 263 -34.78 10.83 16.59
CA GLY A 263 -34.20 10.51 15.28
C GLY A 263 -33.20 11.56 14.79
N LYS A 264 -33.60 12.37 13.80
CA LYS A 264 -32.80 13.45 13.19
C LYS A 264 -33.02 14.75 13.97
N LYS A 265 -32.37 14.84 15.15
CA LYS A 265 -32.56 15.93 16.11
C LYS A 265 -32.23 17.30 15.47
N VAL A 266 -33.05 18.31 15.78
CA VAL A 266 -32.85 19.70 15.36
C VAL A 266 -32.85 20.60 16.59
N VAL A 267 -31.72 21.25 16.87
CA VAL A 267 -31.49 22.07 18.08
C VAL A 267 -30.81 23.38 17.72
N LEU A 268 -31.16 24.45 18.44
CA LEU A 268 -30.46 25.73 18.45
C LEU A 268 -29.85 25.97 19.84
N MET A 269 -28.54 26.16 19.90
CA MET A 269 -27.85 26.70 21.08
C MET A 269 -27.79 28.22 20.92
N MET A 270 -28.58 28.93 21.72
CA MET A 270 -28.70 30.38 21.67
C MET A 270 -27.89 31.01 22.79
N THR A 271 -26.85 31.77 22.42
CA THR A 271 -26.05 32.55 23.37
C THR A 271 -26.70 33.91 23.60
N LYS A 272 -26.55 34.46 24.82
CA LYS A 272 -27.16 35.73 25.24
C LYS A 272 -26.26 36.95 25.04
N ASP A 273 -25.10 36.75 24.40
CA ASP A 273 -24.24 37.85 23.96
C ASP A 273 -24.80 38.53 22.70
N ALA A 274 -24.00 39.41 22.09
CA ALA A 274 -24.30 40.11 20.85
C ALA A 274 -23.12 39.99 19.87
N SER A 275 -22.61 38.76 19.69
CA SER A 275 -21.41 38.49 18.90
C SER A 275 -21.76 37.83 17.57
N HIS A 276 -21.06 38.21 16.50
CA HIS A 276 -21.01 37.45 15.25
C HIS A 276 -19.77 36.55 15.25
N GLY A 277 -19.72 35.59 16.16
CA GLY A 277 -18.46 34.92 16.50
C GLY A 277 -18.58 33.48 16.96
N TRP A 278 -17.42 32.84 17.06
CA TRP A 278 -17.25 31.59 17.78
C TRP A 278 -17.28 31.87 19.29
N SER A 279 -18.43 31.64 19.92
CA SER A 279 -18.70 32.06 21.30
C SER A 279 -17.70 31.50 22.32
N THR A 280 -17.29 32.34 23.27
CA THR A 280 -16.47 31.95 24.44
C THR A 280 -17.30 31.64 25.69
N LEU A 281 -18.64 31.82 25.63
CA LEU A 281 -19.55 31.63 26.76
C LEU A 281 -19.75 30.16 27.17
N PHE A 282 -19.26 29.23 26.37
CA PHE A 282 -19.24 27.79 26.62
C PHE A 282 -18.23 27.12 25.70
N ASN A 283 -17.90 25.85 25.96
CA ASN A 283 -17.00 25.09 25.09
C ASN A 283 -17.76 24.64 23.81
N VAL A 284 -17.69 25.48 22.78
CA VAL A 284 -18.31 25.26 21.46
C VAL A 284 -17.86 23.93 20.83
N PRO A 285 -16.55 23.65 20.62
CA PRO A 285 -16.12 22.42 19.94
C PRO A 285 -16.52 21.15 20.70
N GLN A 286 -16.43 21.16 22.04
CA GLN A 286 -16.87 20.03 22.85
C GLN A 286 -18.39 19.78 22.76
N THR A 287 -19.17 20.86 22.70
CA THR A 287 -20.63 20.77 22.56
C THR A 287 -21.02 20.23 21.20
N ILE A 288 -20.34 20.69 20.14
CA ILE A 288 -20.49 20.15 18.78
C ILE A 288 -20.19 18.66 18.77
N TRP A 289 -19.03 18.26 19.29
CA TRP A 289 -18.65 16.84 19.34
C TRP A 289 -19.68 15.98 20.09
N ASN A 290 -20.15 16.44 21.25
CA ASN A 290 -21.15 15.72 22.04
C ASN A 290 -22.47 15.50 21.30
N PHE A 291 -22.85 16.43 20.40
CA PHE A 291 -24.00 16.26 19.54
C PHE A 291 -23.69 15.30 18.39
N VAL A 292 -22.66 15.58 17.57
CA VAL A 292 -22.45 14.87 16.31
C VAL A 292 -22.05 13.41 16.49
N LYS A 293 -21.33 13.07 17.57
CA LYS A 293 -20.84 11.69 17.82
C LYS A 293 -21.92 10.63 17.98
N GLY A 294 -23.17 11.05 18.24
CA GLY A 294 -24.33 10.17 18.36
C GLY A 294 -24.94 9.74 17.02
N TYR A 295 -24.45 10.24 15.88
CA TYR A 295 -25.03 9.97 14.57
C TYR A 295 -24.04 9.27 13.65
N GLN A 296 -24.56 8.37 12.83
CA GLN A 296 -23.82 7.77 11.73
C GLN A 296 -24.75 7.46 10.56
N LEU A 297 -24.19 7.41 9.35
CA LEU A 297 -24.87 6.93 8.16
C LEU A 297 -24.90 5.40 8.11
N THR A 298 -25.73 4.86 7.22
CA THR A 298 -25.73 3.45 6.84
C THR A 298 -25.41 3.27 5.34
N THR A 299 -25.02 4.35 4.67
CA THR A 299 -24.78 4.42 3.22
C THR A 299 -23.65 3.50 2.79
N PHE A 300 -22.61 3.38 3.61
CA PHE A 300 -21.44 2.57 3.32
C PHE A 300 -21.47 1.35 4.24
N PRO A 301 -21.82 0.15 3.75
CA PRO A 301 -21.68 -1.08 4.54
C PRO A 301 -20.27 -1.14 5.10
N GLU A 302 -20.15 -1.44 6.40
CA GLU A 302 -18.85 -1.56 7.03
C GLU A 302 -18.06 -2.71 6.41
N PHE A 303 -16.75 -2.54 6.32
CA PHE A 303 -15.85 -3.61 5.94
C PHE A 303 -15.93 -4.75 6.97
N ASP A 304 -15.73 -5.97 6.50
CA ASP A 304 -15.70 -7.16 7.32
C ASP A 304 -14.51 -8.02 6.92
N ASN A 305 -13.58 -8.17 7.86
CA ASN A 305 -12.33 -8.90 7.67
C ASN A 305 -12.54 -10.41 7.51
N HIS A 306 -13.75 -10.93 7.59
CA HIS A 306 -14.05 -12.29 7.14
C HIS A 306 -14.08 -12.41 5.60
N LEU A 307 -14.23 -11.31 4.86
CA LEU A 307 -14.32 -11.28 3.39
C LEU A 307 -12.97 -10.84 2.79
N LYS A 308 -12.08 -11.81 2.57
CA LYS A 308 -10.71 -11.56 2.10
C LYS A 308 -10.65 -11.50 0.58
N VAL A 309 -10.00 -10.46 0.07
CA VAL A 309 -9.76 -10.21 -1.36
C VAL A 309 -8.33 -9.73 -1.55
N ASP A 310 -7.81 -9.82 -2.78
CA ASP A 310 -6.67 -9.00 -3.17
C ASP A 310 -7.14 -7.54 -3.11
N GLN A 311 -6.58 -6.77 -2.19
CA GLN A 311 -7.06 -5.41 -1.93
C GLN A 311 -6.70 -4.43 -3.06
N PHE A 312 -5.77 -4.76 -3.95
CA PHE A 312 -5.54 -3.99 -5.17
C PHE A 312 -6.47 -4.46 -6.27
N GLY A 313 -6.57 -5.79 -6.44
CA GLY A 313 -7.57 -6.42 -7.29
C GLY A 313 -7.03 -7.53 -8.18
N TYR A 314 -7.60 -7.64 -9.38
CA TYR A 314 -7.45 -8.83 -10.22
C TYR A 314 -7.31 -8.48 -11.70
N LEU A 315 -6.48 -9.24 -12.43
CA LEU A 315 -6.49 -9.20 -13.88
C LEU A 315 -7.83 -9.71 -14.43
N PRO A 316 -8.36 -9.15 -15.53
CA PRO A 316 -9.68 -9.49 -16.08
C PRO A 316 -9.91 -10.98 -16.31
N LEU A 317 -8.88 -11.76 -16.58
CA LEU A 317 -8.99 -13.18 -16.94
C LEU A 317 -8.29 -14.11 -15.97
N ALA A 318 -7.60 -13.54 -14.98
CA ALA A 318 -7.13 -14.34 -13.87
C ALA A 318 -8.34 -14.96 -13.18
N ARG A 319 -8.12 -16.13 -12.59
CA ARG A 319 -9.06 -16.70 -11.64
C ARG A 319 -9.17 -15.77 -10.43
N LYS A 320 -10.40 -15.45 -10.03
CA LYS A 320 -10.68 -14.47 -8.96
C LYS A 320 -11.52 -15.13 -7.89
N VAL A 321 -10.99 -15.22 -6.69
CA VAL A 321 -11.67 -15.84 -5.56
C VAL A 321 -11.54 -14.95 -4.34
N ALA A 322 -12.68 -14.65 -3.74
CA ALA A 322 -12.75 -14.10 -2.39
C ALA A 322 -12.79 -15.27 -1.41
N VAL A 323 -11.96 -15.18 -0.37
CA VAL A 323 -11.92 -16.17 0.71
C VAL A 323 -12.78 -15.65 1.85
N ILE A 324 -13.82 -16.40 2.19
CA ILE A 324 -14.72 -16.10 3.29
C ILE A 324 -14.32 -16.99 4.47
N SER A 325 -13.91 -16.41 5.59
CA SER A 325 -13.44 -17.17 6.75
C SER A 325 -14.42 -17.14 7.92
N SER A 326 -14.37 -18.20 8.73
CA SER A 326 -15.00 -18.29 10.04
C SER A 326 -13.95 -18.83 11.01
N PRO A 327 -13.36 -17.98 11.86
CA PRO A 327 -12.26 -18.40 12.71
C PRO A 327 -12.71 -19.39 13.78
N GLN A 328 -11.92 -20.44 13.98
CA GLN A 328 -12.17 -21.47 15.00
C GLN A 328 -11.01 -21.53 16.02
N ILE A 329 -9.79 -21.20 15.58
CA ILE A 329 -8.56 -21.19 16.39
C ILE A 329 -7.76 -19.91 16.07
N GLY A 330 -7.11 -19.35 17.09
CA GLY A 330 -6.30 -18.12 17.00
C GLY A 330 -6.92 -16.93 17.75
N TYR A 331 -6.29 -15.76 17.65
CA TYR A 331 -6.63 -14.56 18.41
C TYR A 331 -8.07 -14.07 18.16
N ASN A 332 -8.62 -14.39 16.98
CA ASN A 332 -9.96 -14.01 16.55
C ASN A 332 -10.98 -15.17 16.64
N ALA A 333 -10.68 -16.28 17.32
CA ALA A 333 -11.60 -17.42 17.44
C ALA A 333 -12.95 -17.08 18.11
N SER A 334 -13.04 -15.96 18.85
CA SER A 334 -14.28 -15.45 19.42
C SER A 334 -15.19 -14.76 18.41
N GLU A 335 -14.68 -14.40 17.22
CA GLU A 335 -15.45 -13.79 16.15
C GLU A 335 -16.30 -14.86 15.44
N THR A 336 -17.51 -15.10 15.94
CA THR A 336 -18.41 -16.07 15.31
C THR A 336 -18.91 -15.53 13.98
N PHE A 337 -18.51 -16.16 12.88
CA PHE A 337 -19.01 -15.85 11.54
C PHE A 337 -19.72 -17.07 10.95
N THR A 338 -20.95 -16.88 10.47
CA THR A 338 -21.62 -17.84 9.60
C THR A 338 -21.54 -17.29 8.19
N PRO A 339 -21.31 -18.07 7.13
CA PRO A 339 -21.35 -17.53 5.77
C PRO A 339 -22.79 -17.27 5.33
N SER A 340 -22.99 -16.30 4.44
CA SER A 340 -24.26 -16.13 3.74
C SER A 340 -24.42 -17.17 2.65
N THR A 341 -25.68 -17.50 2.32
CA THR A 341 -26.00 -18.45 1.25
C THR A 341 -25.61 -17.95 -0.13
N PHE A 342 -25.38 -16.64 -0.28
CA PHE A 342 -24.84 -16.02 -1.48
C PHE A 342 -24.13 -14.71 -1.14
N TYR A 343 -23.22 -14.32 -2.03
CA TYR A 343 -22.53 -13.04 -2.03
C TYR A 343 -22.76 -12.35 -3.37
N GLN A 344 -22.54 -11.04 -3.41
CA GLN A 344 -22.66 -10.23 -4.60
C GLN A 344 -21.31 -9.59 -4.93
N ILE A 345 -20.99 -9.46 -6.22
CA ILE A 345 -20.04 -8.45 -6.68
C ILE A 345 -20.83 -7.21 -7.01
N ARG A 346 -20.47 -6.09 -6.39
CA ARG A 346 -21.10 -4.80 -6.64
C ARG A 346 -20.10 -3.81 -7.18
N ARG A 347 -20.55 -2.93 -8.08
CA ARG A 347 -19.76 -1.81 -8.58
C ARG A 347 -19.63 -0.75 -7.49
N ALA A 348 -18.41 -0.28 -7.24
CA ALA A 348 -18.13 0.69 -6.18
C ALA A 348 -18.77 2.06 -6.44
N ALA A 349 -18.89 2.46 -7.70
CA ALA A 349 -19.39 3.79 -8.09
C ALA A 349 -20.88 4.01 -7.77
N ASP A 350 -21.71 3.00 -7.93
CA ASP A 350 -23.18 3.12 -7.87
C ASP A 350 -23.88 2.02 -7.05
N ASN A 351 -23.10 1.10 -6.46
CA ASN A 351 -23.60 -0.03 -5.67
C ASN A 351 -24.49 -1.01 -6.47
N SER A 352 -24.44 -0.96 -7.81
CA SER A 352 -25.17 -1.89 -8.67
C SER A 352 -24.61 -3.31 -8.56
N VAL A 353 -25.51 -4.30 -8.58
CA VAL A 353 -25.14 -5.72 -8.53
C VAL A 353 -24.69 -6.17 -9.92
N VAL A 354 -23.45 -6.67 -10.01
CA VAL A 354 -22.84 -7.16 -11.25
C VAL A 354 -22.91 -8.68 -11.33
N MET A 355 -22.70 -9.34 -10.19
CA MET A 355 -22.82 -10.79 -10.08
C MET A 355 -23.42 -11.14 -8.71
N ARG A 356 -24.11 -12.28 -8.66
CA ARG A 356 -24.54 -12.95 -7.43
C ARG A 356 -24.20 -14.42 -7.55
N GLY A 357 -23.64 -15.03 -6.50
CA GLY A 357 -23.34 -16.46 -6.49
C GLY A 357 -23.21 -17.02 -5.08
N ALA A 358 -23.38 -18.34 -4.96
CA ALA A 358 -23.14 -19.05 -3.70
C ALA A 358 -21.64 -19.32 -3.52
N PRO A 359 -21.12 -19.24 -2.29
CA PRO A 359 -19.75 -19.65 -2.03
C PRO A 359 -19.66 -21.18 -1.92
N THR A 360 -18.52 -21.76 -2.28
CA THR A 360 -18.24 -23.19 -2.14
C THR A 360 -17.48 -23.45 -0.86
N THR A 361 -17.93 -24.41 -0.05
CA THR A 361 -17.24 -24.78 1.19
C THR A 361 -15.90 -25.44 0.86
N TRP A 362 -14.81 -24.97 1.48
CA TRP A 362 -13.50 -25.59 1.34
C TRP A 362 -13.43 -26.89 2.16
N ASN A 363 -12.85 -27.93 1.57
CA ASN A 363 -12.55 -29.22 2.20
C ASN A 363 -13.68 -29.77 3.11
N SER A 364 -14.91 -29.78 2.58
CA SER A 364 -16.11 -30.26 3.29
C SER A 364 -16.38 -29.61 4.66
N GLY A 365 -15.90 -28.37 4.85
CA GLY A 365 -16.18 -27.57 6.06
C GLY A 365 -15.27 -27.87 7.24
N THR A 366 -14.15 -28.56 7.00
CA THR A 366 -13.11 -28.77 8.02
C THR A 366 -12.39 -27.46 8.36
N THR A 367 -11.82 -27.40 9.57
CA THR A 367 -10.96 -26.29 9.98
C THR A 367 -9.58 -26.47 9.33
N HIS A 368 -9.13 -25.49 8.56
CA HIS A 368 -7.81 -25.48 7.95
C HIS A 368 -6.72 -25.28 9.01
N ALA A 369 -5.89 -26.29 9.23
CA ALA A 369 -4.93 -26.34 10.34
C ALA A 369 -3.99 -25.12 10.43
N GLN A 370 -3.40 -24.67 9.31
CA GLN A 370 -2.43 -23.58 9.31
C GLN A 370 -3.06 -22.21 9.62
N SER A 371 -4.33 -22.02 9.28
CA SER A 371 -5.05 -20.76 9.54
C SER A 371 -5.90 -20.78 10.81
N GLY A 372 -6.36 -21.95 11.24
CA GLY A 372 -7.37 -22.09 12.28
C GLY A 372 -8.80 -21.74 11.82
N ASP A 373 -9.06 -21.58 10.53
CA ASP A 373 -10.34 -21.09 9.99
C ASP A 373 -11.12 -22.20 9.28
N LYS A 374 -12.45 -22.16 9.38
CA LYS A 374 -13.32 -22.76 8.35
C LYS A 374 -13.47 -21.77 7.21
N VAL A 375 -13.44 -22.25 5.98
CA VAL A 375 -13.33 -21.39 4.80
C VAL A 375 -14.35 -21.75 3.72
N TRP A 376 -14.81 -20.71 3.01
CA TRP A 376 -15.55 -20.82 1.78
C TRP A 376 -14.91 -19.96 0.69
N TRP A 377 -15.04 -20.40 -0.56
CA TRP A 377 -14.55 -19.70 -1.73
C TRP A 377 -15.71 -19.15 -2.55
N PHE A 378 -15.72 -17.84 -2.74
CA PHE A 378 -16.62 -17.19 -3.67
C PHE A 378 -15.84 -16.86 -4.95
N ASP A 379 -16.04 -17.67 -5.99
CA ASP A 379 -15.41 -17.50 -7.30
C ASP A 379 -16.24 -16.55 -8.17
N PHE A 380 -15.63 -15.44 -8.57
CA PHE A 380 -16.23 -14.41 -9.41
C PHE A 380 -15.43 -14.19 -10.69
N SER A 381 -14.71 -15.21 -11.16
CA SER A 381 -13.86 -15.14 -12.34
C SER A 381 -14.61 -14.71 -13.61
N GLN A 382 -15.93 -14.92 -13.66
CA GLN A 382 -16.82 -14.47 -14.74
C GLN A 382 -16.93 -12.95 -14.86
N VAL A 383 -16.62 -12.20 -13.79
CA VAL A 383 -16.53 -10.74 -13.84
C VAL A 383 -15.19 -10.37 -14.47
N GLN A 384 -15.23 -9.92 -15.72
CA GLN A 384 -14.04 -9.54 -16.49
C GLN A 384 -14.05 -8.05 -16.88
N GLN A 385 -15.21 -7.38 -16.72
CA GLN A 385 -15.35 -5.97 -17.06
C GLN A 385 -14.45 -5.13 -16.15
N ALA A 386 -13.64 -4.26 -16.76
CA ALA A 386 -12.77 -3.40 -16.00
C ALA A 386 -13.58 -2.42 -15.11
N GLY A 387 -13.09 -2.16 -13.91
CA GLY A 387 -13.70 -1.22 -12.98
C GLY A 387 -13.45 -1.56 -11.52
N SER A 388 -14.05 -0.75 -10.64
CA SER A 388 -13.92 -0.84 -9.19
C SER A 388 -15.09 -1.59 -8.57
N TYR A 389 -14.79 -2.56 -7.71
CA TYR A 389 -15.76 -3.50 -7.16
C TYR A 389 -15.54 -3.81 -5.68
N PHE A 390 -16.53 -4.45 -5.07
CA PHE A 390 -16.40 -5.11 -3.78
C PHE A 390 -17.30 -6.33 -3.69
N VAL A 391 -16.93 -7.27 -2.81
CA VAL A 391 -17.78 -8.39 -2.41
C VAL A 391 -18.75 -7.89 -1.33
N TYR A 392 -20.03 -8.19 -1.49
CA TYR A 392 -21.08 -7.74 -0.58
C TYR A 392 -21.89 -8.91 -0.03
N ASP A 393 -22.01 -8.95 1.29
CA ASP A 393 -22.93 -9.79 2.03
C ASP A 393 -24.23 -9.01 2.30
N SER A 394 -25.23 -9.18 1.44
CA SER A 394 -26.49 -8.46 1.57
C SER A 394 -27.35 -8.88 2.75
N ILE A 395 -27.09 -10.04 3.35
CA ILE A 395 -27.84 -10.52 4.52
C ILE A 395 -27.27 -9.84 5.78
N ARG A 396 -25.94 -9.70 5.87
CA ARG A 396 -25.25 -9.05 7.00
C ARG A 396 -25.10 -7.55 6.84
N ASN A 397 -25.33 -7.01 5.66
CA ASN A 397 -25.01 -5.62 5.30
C ASN A 397 -23.53 -5.29 5.58
N LYS A 398 -22.65 -6.16 5.08
CA LYS A 398 -21.18 -6.07 5.22
C LYS A 398 -20.51 -6.24 3.86
N ARG A 399 -19.29 -5.72 3.71
CA ARG A 399 -18.53 -5.82 2.45
C ARG A 399 -17.06 -6.15 2.67
N SER A 400 -16.39 -6.60 1.61
CA SER A 400 -14.92 -6.56 1.53
C SER A 400 -14.43 -5.12 1.33
N TYR A 401 -13.12 -4.94 1.44
CA TYR A 401 -12.42 -3.80 0.86
C TYR A 401 -12.71 -3.66 -0.65
N THR A 402 -12.59 -2.43 -1.16
CA THR A 402 -12.69 -2.16 -2.60
C THR A 402 -11.50 -2.79 -3.33
N PHE A 403 -11.70 -3.23 -4.56
CA PHE A 403 -10.63 -3.74 -5.43
C PHE A 403 -10.93 -3.46 -6.90
N GLU A 404 -9.91 -3.42 -7.74
CA GLU A 404 -10.05 -3.20 -9.18
C GLU A 404 -10.08 -4.51 -9.97
N ILE A 405 -10.76 -4.51 -11.11
CA ILE A 405 -10.51 -5.47 -12.17
C ILE A 405 -9.93 -4.67 -13.32
N ASN A 406 -8.65 -4.86 -13.65
CA ASN A 406 -8.00 -4.13 -14.74
C ASN A 406 -6.69 -4.81 -15.16
N ASN A 407 -6.21 -4.53 -16.38
CA ASN A 407 -4.96 -5.10 -16.89
C ASN A 407 -3.71 -4.48 -16.24
N ASP A 408 -3.83 -3.24 -15.78
CA ASP A 408 -2.76 -2.49 -15.11
C ASP A 408 -2.95 -2.43 -13.59
N VAL A 409 -3.77 -3.31 -13.01
CA VAL A 409 -4.13 -3.31 -11.58
C VAL A 409 -2.92 -3.28 -10.64
N TYR A 410 -1.80 -3.88 -11.02
CA TYR A 410 -0.57 -3.88 -10.20
C TYR A 410 0.49 -2.87 -10.67
N LYS A 411 0.20 -1.99 -11.63
CA LYS A 411 1.18 -1.01 -12.13
C LYS A 411 1.60 -0.02 -11.04
N SER A 412 0.64 0.54 -10.31
CA SER A 412 0.91 1.45 -9.18
C SER A 412 1.60 0.72 -8.03
N VAL A 413 1.22 -0.54 -7.79
CA VAL A 413 1.80 -1.40 -6.77
C VAL A 413 3.28 -1.65 -7.06
N LEU A 414 3.62 -2.03 -8.30
CA LEU A 414 4.99 -2.25 -8.76
C LEU A 414 5.86 -1.01 -8.57
N LYS A 415 5.34 0.18 -8.93
CA LYS A 415 6.06 1.45 -8.75
C LYS A 415 6.37 1.76 -7.30
N ASN A 416 5.37 1.70 -6.42
CA ASN A 416 5.58 2.00 -5.00
C ASN A 416 6.52 0.96 -4.35
N ALA A 417 6.33 -0.32 -4.67
CA ALA A 417 7.20 -1.39 -4.17
C ALA A 417 8.65 -1.25 -4.67
N ALA A 418 8.89 -0.78 -5.90
CA ALA A 418 10.24 -0.56 -6.40
C ALA A 418 10.90 0.69 -5.78
N ARG A 419 10.13 1.75 -5.51
CA ARG A 419 10.63 2.98 -4.85
C ARG A 419 11.15 2.74 -3.42
N VAL A 420 10.88 1.60 -2.80
CA VAL A 420 11.50 1.19 -1.54
C VAL A 420 13.03 1.27 -1.64
N PHE A 421 13.62 0.82 -2.75
CA PHE A 421 15.07 0.90 -2.96
C PHE A 421 15.59 2.35 -2.96
N PHE A 422 14.84 3.29 -3.56
CA PHE A 422 15.16 4.72 -3.48
C PHE A 422 15.20 5.23 -2.03
N TYR A 423 14.21 4.85 -1.21
CA TYR A 423 14.18 5.23 0.21
C TYR A 423 15.33 4.57 1.01
N GLN A 424 15.74 3.35 0.64
CA GLN A 424 16.88 2.65 1.24
C GLN A 424 18.25 3.20 0.80
N ARG A 425 18.36 4.11 -0.19
CA ARG A 425 19.66 4.62 -0.66
C ARG A 425 20.44 5.34 0.45
N SER A 426 21.64 4.85 0.78
CA SER A 426 22.61 5.54 1.66
C SER A 426 23.37 6.64 0.90
N GLY A 427 23.65 7.78 1.53
CA GLY A 427 24.42 8.86 0.92
C GLY A 427 23.68 9.70 -0.13
N LEU A 428 22.37 9.51 -0.28
CA LEU A 428 21.49 10.33 -1.13
C LEU A 428 20.48 11.07 -0.26
N ALA A 429 20.26 12.36 -0.53
CA ALA A 429 19.19 13.12 0.11
C ALA A 429 17.83 12.72 -0.49
N LYS A 430 16.83 12.51 0.38
CA LYS A 430 15.46 12.19 -0.02
C LYS A 430 14.68 13.49 -0.05
N GLN A 431 14.50 14.05 -1.24
CA GLN A 431 13.93 15.38 -1.42
C GLN A 431 12.86 15.40 -2.52
N THR A 432 12.01 16.44 -2.49
CA THR A 432 11.03 16.68 -3.55
C THR A 432 11.72 16.97 -4.89
N PRO A 433 11.14 16.57 -6.04
CA PRO A 433 9.83 15.93 -6.18
C PRO A 433 9.84 14.39 -5.98
N TYR A 434 11.00 13.77 -5.73
CA TYR A 434 11.13 12.30 -5.70
C TYR A 434 10.69 11.66 -4.38
N ALA A 435 10.95 12.32 -3.24
CA ALA A 435 10.43 11.93 -1.94
C ALA A 435 9.27 12.86 -1.53
N GLU A 436 8.15 12.27 -1.14
CA GLU A 436 6.98 13.00 -0.66
C GLU A 436 7.14 13.40 0.82
N THR A 437 6.68 14.60 1.21
CA THR A 437 6.58 14.99 2.62
C THR A 437 5.54 14.10 3.32
N PRO A 438 5.85 13.49 4.48
CA PRO A 438 6.94 13.85 5.41
C PRO A 438 8.21 13.00 5.31
N TRP A 439 8.34 12.12 4.32
CA TRP A 439 9.46 11.16 4.17
C TRP A 439 10.70 11.75 3.48
N THR A 440 10.91 13.05 3.63
CA THR A 440 12.11 13.73 3.15
C THR A 440 13.20 13.68 4.22
N ASP A 441 14.46 13.51 3.80
CA ASP A 441 15.63 13.49 4.68
C ASP A 441 16.89 14.01 3.96
N GLY A 442 17.91 14.41 4.72
CA GLY A 442 19.24 14.72 4.19
C GLY A 442 20.01 13.50 3.69
N ALA A 443 21.20 13.70 3.14
CA ALA A 443 22.07 12.60 2.75
C ALA A 443 22.77 11.99 3.98
N ALA A 444 22.55 10.71 4.22
CA ALA A 444 23.10 10.00 5.37
C ALA A 444 24.55 9.53 5.18
N PHE A 445 25.29 9.40 6.28
CA PHE A 445 26.61 8.74 6.35
C PHE A 445 27.73 9.35 5.49
N LEU A 446 27.71 10.66 5.24
CA LEU A 446 28.75 11.35 4.46
C LEU A 446 29.80 12.09 5.32
N GLY A 447 29.65 12.07 6.64
CA GLY A 447 30.52 12.75 7.60
C GLY A 447 31.86 12.05 7.86
N ALA A 448 32.63 12.62 8.80
CA ALA A 448 33.93 12.09 9.19
C ALA A 448 33.82 10.66 9.73
N GLN A 449 34.69 9.76 9.27
CA GLN A 449 34.68 8.34 9.63
C GLN A 449 33.36 7.59 9.37
N GLN A 450 32.55 8.09 8.45
CA GLN A 450 31.36 7.40 7.93
C GLN A 450 31.66 6.75 6.58
N ASP A 451 30.71 6.65 5.66
CA ASP A 451 30.89 5.87 4.43
C ASP A 451 31.94 6.50 3.48
N THR A 452 32.19 7.81 3.54
CA THR A 452 33.19 8.50 2.70
C THR A 452 34.64 8.40 3.21
N ASP A 453 34.83 8.11 4.51
CA ASP A 453 36.11 7.88 5.21
C ASP A 453 35.99 6.61 6.07
N CYS A 454 35.48 5.53 5.48
CA CYS A 454 35.18 4.31 6.22
C CYS A 454 36.45 3.54 6.53
N ARG A 455 36.62 3.06 7.75
CA ARG A 455 37.85 2.39 8.21
C ARG A 455 37.61 0.93 8.57
N LEU A 456 38.66 0.11 8.47
CA LEU A 456 38.58 -1.31 8.81
C LEU A 456 38.23 -1.46 10.29
N VAL A 457 37.27 -2.32 10.61
CA VAL A 457 36.81 -2.50 12.00
C VAL A 457 37.92 -2.91 12.97
N THR A 458 38.87 -3.73 12.50
CA THR A 458 40.00 -4.22 13.30
C THR A 458 41.22 -3.29 13.26
N ASN A 459 41.21 -2.24 12.42
CA ASN A 459 42.28 -1.27 12.32
C ASN A 459 41.74 0.09 11.81
N THR A 460 41.43 0.98 12.75
CA THR A 460 40.81 2.29 12.47
C THR A 460 41.80 3.40 12.13
N ASN A 461 43.04 3.06 11.73
CA ASN A 461 44.01 4.04 11.25
C ASN A 461 43.56 4.66 9.92
N VAL A 462 43.93 5.92 9.68
CA VAL A 462 43.61 6.64 8.44
C VAL A 462 44.14 5.95 7.18
N SER A 463 45.21 5.13 7.30
CA SER A 463 45.74 4.33 6.20
C SER A 463 44.79 3.24 5.70
N THR A 464 43.77 2.86 6.49
CA THR A 464 42.72 1.92 6.06
C THR A 464 41.49 2.61 5.51
N ALA A 465 41.47 3.95 5.45
CA ALA A 465 40.33 4.73 4.97
C ALA A 465 39.93 4.37 3.53
N LYS A 466 38.63 4.22 3.29
CA LYS A 466 38.02 3.94 1.99
C LYS A 466 36.74 4.75 1.81
N ASN A 467 36.48 5.17 0.58
CA ASN A 467 35.20 5.75 0.19
C ASN A 467 34.24 4.63 -0.27
N LEU A 468 33.34 4.24 0.61
CA LEU A 468 32.36 3.15 0.47
C LEU A 468 30.90 3.68 0.52
N ARG A 469 30.68 4.92 0.06
CA ARG A 469 29.37 5.56 -0.03
C ARG A 469 28.46 4.91 -1.08
N GLY A 470 27.16 5.15 -0.95
CA GLY A 470 26.12 4.61 -1.84
C GLY A 470 25.59 3.27 -1.34
N GLY A 471 24.86 2.58 -2.21
CA GLY A 471 24.18 1.32 -1.90
C GLY A 471 22.93 1.51 -1.05
N TRP A 472 22.30 0.41 -0.69
CA TRP A 472 21.07 0.38 0.10
C TRP A 472 21.32 -0.04 1.54
N PHE A 473 20.54 0.54 2.45
CA PHE A 473 20.27 -0.06 3.75
C PHE A 473 19.59 -1.42 3.55
N ASP A 474 20.12 -2.47 4.19
CA ASP A 474 19.68 -3.84 3.97
C ASP A 474 18.25 -4.09 4.43
N ALA A 475 17.92 -3.58 5.62
CA ALA A 475 16.66 -3.86 6.25
C ALA A 475 16.13 -2.64 7.01
N GLY A 476 15.58 -2.84 8.21
CA GLY A 476 15.17 -1.78 9.11
C GLY A 476 16.35 -1.01 9.69
N ASP A 477 17.53 -1.63 9.76
CA ASP A 477 18.78 -0.97 10.14
C ASP A 477 19.49 -0.30 8.95
N TYR A 478 20.53 0.48 9.22
CA TYR A 478 21.25 1.22 8.17
C TYR A 478 22.48 0.48 7.65
N ASN A 479 22.65 -0.80 7.98
CA ASN A 479 23.83 -1.55 7.59
C ASN A 479 23.71 -2.08 6.16
N LYS A 480 24.86 -2.37 5.53
CA LYS A 480 24.94 -2.78 4.12
C LYS A 480 25.84 -4.00 4.01
N TYR A 481 25.36 -5.06 3.36
CA TYR A 481 26.03 -6.37 3.33
C TYR A 481 26.16 -6.87 1.90
N VAL A 482 27.39 -7.04 1.41
CA VAL A 482 27.61 -7.59 0.06
C VAL A 482 26.98 -8.99 -0.09
N PRO A 483 27.08 -9.93 0.89
CA PRO A 483 26.46 -11.24 0.74
C PRO A 483 24.93 -11.23 0.58
N PHE A 484 24.23 -10.26 1.18
CA PHE A 484 22.76 -10.15 1.11
C PHE A 484 22.27 -9.53 -0.20
N THR A 485 23.16 -8.93 -0.98
CA THR A 485 22.82 -8.48 -2.34
C THR A 485 22.67 -9.65 -3.32
N TYR A 486 23.11 -10.87 -2.98
CA TYR A 486 23.00 -12.01 -3.89
C TYR A 486 21.55 -12.27 -4.30
N GLY A 487 20.67 -12.58 -3.33
CA GLY A 487 19.26 -12.85 -3.62
C GLY A 487 18.58 -11.65 -4.28
N THR A 488 18.75 -10.48 -3.64
CA THR A 488 18.23 -9.19 -4.10
C THR A 488 18.54 -8.91 -5.58
N MET A 489 19.82 -8.89 -5.95
CA MET A 489 20.21 -8.47 -7.29
C MET A 489 19.93 -9.53 -8.34
N ILE A 490 20.02 -10.82 -8.01
CA ILE A 490 19.62 -11.88 -8.94
C ILE A 490 18.13 -11.77 -9.24
N ASP A 491 17.27 -11.58 -8.23
CA ASP A 491 15.84 -11.42 -8.45
C ASP A 491 15.51 -10.16 -9.25
N LEU A 492 16.08 -8.99 -8.94
CA LEU A 492 15.81 -7.76 -9.72
C LEU A 492 16.27 -7.89 -11.18
N LEU A 493 17.47 -8.41 -11.42
CA LEU A 493 18.02 -8.54 -12.77
C LEU A 493 17.27 -9.57 -13.61
N LEU A 494 16.84 -10.69 -13.01
CA LEU A 494 15.97 -11.66 -13.68
C LEU A 494 14.56 -11.12 -13.85
N ALA A 495 14.03 -10.32 -12.92
CA ALA A 495 12.72 -9.69 -13.09
C ALA A 495 12.68 -8.74 -14.29
N TYR A 496 13.79 -8.02 -14.54
CA TYR A 496 13.97 -7.25 -15.76
C TYR A 496 14.02 -8.15 -17.00
N GLU A 497 14.80 -9.21 -16.98
CA GLU A 497 14.95 -10.11 -18.14
C GLU A 497 13.65 -10.88 -18.47
N ASP A 498 12.93 -11.34 -17.45
CA ASP A 498 11.72 -12.15 -17.57
C ASP A 498 10.52 -11.30 -18.06
N ASN A 499 10.47 -10.01 -17.70
CA ASN A 499 9.41 -9.10 -18.15
C ASN A 499 9.89 -7.63 -18.32
N PRO A 500 10.70 -7.30 -19.34
CA PRO A 500 11.32 -5.98 -19.46
C PRO A 500 10.32 -4.84 -19.70
N VAL A 501 9.11 -5.15 -20.19
CA VAL A 501 8.13 -4.13 -20.61
C VAL A 501 7.42 -3.45 -19.43
N VAL A 502 7.38 -4.07 -18.25
CA VAL A 502 6.71 -3.49 -17.06
C VAL A 502 7.59 -2.45 -16.37
N TRP A 503 8.91 -2.48 -16.65
CA TRP A 503 9.91 -1.61 -16.06
C TRP A 503 10.06 -0.35 -16.90
N THR A 504 9.19 0.61 -16.65
CA THR A 504 9.23 1.92 -17.31
C THR A 504 10.24 2.86 -16.66
N ASP A 505 10.40 4.05 -17.26
CA ASP A 505 11.35 5.10 -16.88
C ASP A 505 10.59 6.30 -16.27
N ASP A 506 9.64 6.00 -15.36
CA ASP A 506 8.68 6.94 -14.76
C ASP A 506 8.23 6.54 -13.33
N PHE A 507 9.14 5.97 -12.54
CA PHE A 507 8.93 5.54 -11.15
C PHE A 507 9.19 6.67 -10.15
N ALA A 508 9.48 7.89 -10.63
CA ALA A 508 9.71 9.08 -9.83
C ALA A 508 10.92 8.96 -8.89
N ILE A 509 12.01 8.40 -9.42
CA ILE A 509 13.35 8.46 -8.82
C ILE A 509 14.20 9.52 -9.53
N PRO A 510 15.34 9.96 -8.96
CA PRO A 510 16.18 11.01 -9.57
C PRO A 510 16.63 10.71 -11.00
N GLU A 511 16.74 9.44 -11.33
CA GLU A 511 17.16 8.96 -12.64
C GLU A 511 16.03 8.86 -13.67
N SER A 512 14.75 8.95 -13.26
CA SER A 512 13.61 8.77 -14.16
C SER A 512 13.59 9.78 -15.31
N GLY A 513 13.29 9.29 -16.51
CA GLY A 513 13.29 10.02 -17.78
C GLY A 513 14.64 10.02 -18.50
N ASN A 514 15.62 9.21 -18.07
CA ASN A 514 16.96 9.20 -18.68
C ASN A 514 17.11 8.23 -19.87
N GLY A 515 16.07 7.47 -20.20
CA GLY A 515 16.07 6.44 -21.24
C GLY A 515 16.50 5.05 -20.75
N VAL A 516 16.63 4.82 -19.45
CA VAL A 516 16.89 3.52 -18.83
C VAL A 516 15.70 3.11 -17.95
N PRO A 517 15.28 1.84 -18.00
CA PRO A 517 14.28 1.33 -17.06
C PRO A 517 14.68 1.63 -15.61
N ASP A 518 13.79 2.23 -14.82
CA ASP A 518 14.13 2.69 -13.46
C ASP A 518 14.60 1.55 -12.55
N LEU A 519 14.14 0.31 -12.80
CA LEU A 519 14.65 -0.87 -12.10
C LEU A 519 16.16 -1.04 -12.28
N LEU A 520 16.68 -0.80 -13.49
CA LEU A 520 18.11 -0.87 -13.77
C LEU A 520 18.85 0.33 -13.21
N ASP A 521 18.23 1.52 -13.13
CA ASP A 521 18.87 2.66 -12.45
C ASP A 521 18.96 2.44 -10.93
N GLU A 522 17.95 1.85 -10.31
CA GLU A 522 18.06 1.36 -8.92
C GLU A 522 19.16 0.31 -8.80
N ALA A 523 19.15 -0.74 -9.64
CA ALA A 523 20.20 -1.75 -9.62
C ALA A 523 21.61 -1.14 -9.78
N LYS A 524 21.75 -0.10 -10.62
CA LYS A 524 23.01 0.63 -10.80
C LYS A 524 23.48 1.28 -9.50
N TRP A 525 22.59 1.81 -8.68
CA TRP A 525 22.94 2.44 -7.39
C TRP A 525 23.68 1.44 -6.48
N GLU A 526 23.18 0.21 -6.39
CA GLU A 526 23.80 -0.85 -5.60
C GLU A 526 25.08 -1.38 -6.25
N LEU A 527 25.09 -1.57 -7.57
CA LEU A 527 26.28 -2.01 -8.32
C LEU A 527 27.44 -1.03 -8.19
N ASP A 528 27.16 0.27 -8.20
CA ASP A 528 28.14 1.32 -7.97
C ASP A 528 28.76 1.21 -6.56
N TRP A 529 27.99 0.81 -5.55
CA TRP A 529 28.53 0.52 -4.21
C TRP A 529 29.33 -0.78 -4.21
N MET A 530 28.85 -1.86 -4.82
CA MET A 530 29.59 -3.13 -4.92
C MET A 530 30.94 -2.97 -5.64
N LEU A 531 31.02 -2.12 -6.66
CA LEU A 531 32.29 -1.78 -7.33
C LEU A 531 33.27 -1.06 -6.38
N ARG A 532 32.77 -0.23 -5.43
CA ARG A 532 33.61 0.39 -4.39
C ARG A 532 34.04 -0.61 -3.32
N MET A 533 33.28 -1.68 -3.13
CA MET A 533 33.61 -2.77 -2.22
C MET A 533 34.67 -3.72 -2.79
N GLN A 534 34.93 -3.69 -4.10
CA GLN A 534 35.97 -4.50 -4.74
C GLN A 534 37.37 -3.89 -4.54
N GLN A 535 38.29 -4.75 -4.10
CA GLN A 535 39.70 -4.47 -3.89
C GLN A 535 40.49 -4.69 -5.20
N SER A 536 41.71 -4.18 -5.27
CA SER A 536 42.55 -4.30 -6.48
C SER A 536 42.94 -5.74 -6.84
N ASP A 537 42.89 -6.67 -5.89
CA ASP A 537 43.12 -8.10 -6.12
C ASP A 537 41.86 -8.86 -6.61
N GLY A 538 40.73 -8.15 -6.75
CA GLY A 538 39.44 -8.71 -7.14
C GLY A 538 38.54 -9.14 -5.99
N SER A 539 39.05 -9.23 -4.76
CA SER A 539 38.26 -9.58 -3.58
C SER A 539 37.24 -8.50 -3.22
N LEU A 540 36.10 -8.86 -2.66
CA LEU A 540 35.10 -7.91 -2.17
C LEU A 540 35.07 -7.87 -0.64
N LEU A 541 35.06 -6.66 -0.09
CA LEU A 541 34.79 -6.38 1.32
C LEU A 541 33.40 -6.90 1.71
N HIS A 542 33.25 -7.36 2.95
CA HIS A 542 32.04 -8.10 3.33
C HIS A 542 30.83 -7.21 3.66
N LYS A 543 31.03 -6.14 4.43
CA LYS A 543 29.96 -5.25 4.86
C LYS A 543 30.45 -3.84 5.21
N VAL A 544 29.54 -2.89 5.29
CA VAL A 544 29.72 -1.56 5.90
C VAL A 544 28.62 -1.37 6.94
N SER A 545 28.99 -1.21 8.20
CA SER A 545 28.03 -1.14 9.32
C SER A 545 28.53 -0.29 10.49
N VAL A 546 27.64 0.04 11.42
CA VAL A 546 28.00 0.37 12.80
C VAL A 546 28.50 -0.90 13.53
N THR A 547 29.07 -0.74 14.72
CA THR A 547 29.63 -1.86 15.50
C THR A 547 28.62 -2.57 16.39
N ASP A 548 27.47 -1.96 16.69
CA ASP A 548 26.54 -2.38 17.76
C ASP A 548 25.04 -2.17 17.42
N PHE A 549 24.72 -2.02 16.13
CA PHE A 549 23.37 -1.69 15.62
C PHE A 549 22.75 -0.39 16.14
N SER A 550 23.51 0.47 16.81
CA SER A 550 23.04 1.82 17.15
C SER A 550 22.62 2.57 15.89
N ALA A 551 21.50 3.29 15.99
CA ALA A 551 20.93 4.05 14.89
C ALA A 551 20.19 5.29 15.41
N VAL A 552 20.18 6.36 14.61
CA VAL A 552 19.42 7.59 14.87
C VAL A 552 18.41 7.84 13.74
N SER A 553 17.20 8.30 14.09
CA SER A 553 16.21 8.77 13.12
C SER A 553 16.17 10.31 13.07
N PRO A 554 16.10 10.91 11.87
CA PRO A 554 16.22 10.27 10.56
C PRO A 554 17.69 9.88 10.23
N PRO A 555 17.96 9.07 9.19
CA PRO A 555 19.30 8.59 8.85
C PRO A 555 20.35 9.68 8.70
N SER A 556 19.98 10.86 8.17
CA SER A 556 20.92 11.98 8.01
C SER A 556 21.41 12.59 9.34
N ALA A 557 20.67 12.39 10.43
CA ALA A 557 21.06 12.82 11.77
C ALA A 557 22.01 11.82 12.45
N ASP A 558 22.22 10.64 11.85
CA ASP A 558 23.09 9.62 12.41
C ASP A 558 24.56 9.96 12.18
N THR A 559 25.26 10.25 13.27
CA THR A 559 26.69 10.58 13.29
C THR A 559 27.58 9.41 13.72
N HIS A 560 27.02 8.22 13.91
CA HIS A 560 27.82 7.07 14.32
C HIS A 560 28.90 6.76 13.27
N PHE A 561 30.04 6.29 13.77
CA PHE A 561 31.12 5.84 12.92
C PHE A 561 30.73 4.59 12.16
N ARG A 562 31.08 4.57 10.88
CA ARG A 562 30.85 3.41 10.00
C ARG A 562 32.17 2.68 9.80
N ARG A 563 32.10 1.35 9.80
CA ARG A 563 33.27 0.47 9.67
C ARG A 563 33.00 -0.56 8.59
N TYR A 564 34.06 -0.95 7.88
CA TYR A 564 33.97 -2.04 6.93
C TYR A 564 34.59 -3.32 7.48
N GLY A 565 34.01 -4.44 7.08
CA GLY A 565 34.55 -5.78 7.30
C GLY A 565 35.56 -6.18 6.23
N ALA A 566 36.54 -7.02 6.59
CA ALA A 566 37.51 -7.56 5.64
C ALA A 566 36.85 -8.34 4.49
N ALA A 567 37.60 -8.56 3.41
CA ALA A 567 37.14 -9.33 2.28
C ALA A 567 36.93 -10.81 2.63
N SER A 568 36.02 -11.47 1.91
CA SER A 568 35.65 -12.87 2.14
C SER A 568 35.21 -13.55 0.86
N THR A 569 35.23 -14.88 0.84
CA THR A 569 34.69 -15.64 -0.30
C THR A 569 33.19 -15.44 -0.45
N ASP A 570 32.44 -15.30 0.65
CA ASP A 570 30.99 -15.03 0.62
C ASP A 570 30.67 -13.79 -0.22
N ALA A 571 31.32 -12.68 0.11
CA ALA A 571 31.15 -11.40 -0.58
C ALA A 571 31.71 -11.45 -2.01
N THR A 572 32.87 -12.09 -2.20
CA THR A 572 33.53 -12.10 -3.51
C THR A 572 32.80 -12.99 -4.52
N ALA A 573 32.31 -14.16 -4.11
CA ALA A 573 31.48 -15.01 -4.96
C ALA A 573 30.13 -14.35 -5.30
N THR A 574 29.56 -13.60 -4.35
CA THR A 574 28.37 -12.77 -4.59
C THR A 574 28.64 -11.71 -5.66
N GLY A 575 29.73 -10.95 -5.50
CA GLY A 575 30.17 -9.97 -6.50
C GLY A 575 30.37 -10.59 -7.87
N ALA A 576 31.02 -11.75 -7.95
CA ALA A 576 31.22 -12.45 -9.21
C ALA A 576 29.90 -12.76 -9.94
N ALA A 577 28.89 -13.29 -9.23
CA ALA A 577 27.61 -13.63 -9.82
C ALA A 577 26.78 -12.41 -10.20
N VAL A 578 26.61 -11.47 -9.26
CA VAL A 578 25.79 -10.27 -9.44
C VAL A 578 26.34 -9.38 -10.55
N LEU A 579 27.65 -9.09 -10.53
CA LEU A 579 28.28 -8.23 -11.53
C LEU A 579 28.25 -8.88 -12.92
N ALA A 580 28.35 -10.21 -13.02
CA ALA A 580 28.25 -10.93 -14.29
C ALA A 580 26.83 -10.83 -14.88
N LEU A 581 25.79 -11.11 -14.10
CA LEU A 581 24.42 -11.00 -14.58
C LEU A 581 24.06 -9.55 -14.92
N ALA A 582 24.49 -8.59 -14.09
CA ALA A 582 24.28 -7.17 -14.35
C ALA A 582 24.97 -6.73 -15.65
N ALA A 583 26.20 -7.18 -15.91
CA ALA A 583 26.90 -6.89 -17.15
C ALA A 583 26.10 -7.34 -18.39
N ILE A 584 25.43 -8.50 -18.32
CA ILE A 584 24.54 -8.97 -19.39
C ILE A 584 23.40 -7.97 -19.62
N GLN A 585 22.70 -7.57 -18.55
CA GLN A 585 21.56 -6.65 -18.67
C GLN A 585 21.98 -5.27 -19.20
N PHE A 586 23.05 -4.67 -18.66
CA PHE A 586 23.52 -3.35 -19.10
C PHE A 586 24.08 -3.35 -20.53
N LYS A 587 24.68 -4.46 -20.99
CA LYS A 587 25.13 -4.62 -22.38
C LYS A 587 23.97 -4.82 -23.37
N SER A 588 22.83 -5.30 -22.90
CA SER A 588 21.63 -5.47 -23.72
C SER A 588 20.97 -4.13 -24.09
N LEU A 589 21.19 -3.09 -23.29
CA LEU A 589 20.64 -1.75 -23.53
C LEU A 589 21.24 -1.12 -24.79
N SER A 590 20.46 -0.29 -25.49
CA SER A 590 20.92 0.38 -26.70
C SER A 590 21.94 1.49 -26.45
N ASP A 591 21.94 2.09 -25.25
CA ASP A 591 22.82 3.21 -24.88
C ASP A 591 24.31 2.78 -24.78
N PRO A 592 25.23 3.36 -25.60
CA PRO A 592 26.66 3.07 -25.54
C PRO A 592 27.31 3.32 -24.17
N ALA A 593 26.85 4.30 -23.39
CA ALA A 593 27.37 4.56 -22.05
C ALA A 593 27.04 3.42 -21.09
N LYS A 594 25.82 2.89 -21.17
CA LYS A 594 25.36 1.75 -20.36
C LYS A 594 26.05 0.45 -20.78
N LYS A 595 26.33 0.27 -22.09
CA LYS A 595 27.19 -0.84 -22.56
C LYS A 595 28.61 -0.79 -21.98
N ARG A 596 29.25 0.38 -21.97
CA ARG A 596 30.57 0.57 -21.34
C ARG A 596 30.54 0.29 -19.85
N TYR A 597 29.47 0.69 -19.16
CA TYR A 597 29.27 0.32 -17.77
C TYR A 597 29.18 -1.20 -17.61
N GLY A 598 28.47 -1.89 -18.51
CA GLY A 598 28.49 -3.35 -18.59
C GLY A 598 29.89 -3.96 -18.83
N ASP A 599 30.79 -3.32 -19.57
CA ASP A 599 32.19 -3.75 -19.70
C ASP A 599 32.98 -3.61 -18.38
N THR A 600 32.73 -2.53 -17.63
CA THR A 600 33.27 -2.35 -16.28
C THR A 600 32.79 -3.47 -15.35
N LEU A 601 31.49 -3.75 -15.35
CA LEU A 601 30.90 -4.83 -14.54
C LEU A 601 31.47 -6.20 -14.93
N GLN A 602 31.62 -6.48 -16.22
CA GLN A 602 32.22 -7.73 -16.69
C GLN A 602 33.65 -7.90 -16.14
N THR A 603 34.47 -6.85 -16.21
CA THR A 603 35.86 -6.90 -15.74
C THR A 603 35.91 -7.17 -14.24
N ALA A 604 35.08 -6.47 -13.47
CA ALA A 604 34.96 -6.65 -12.03
C ALA A 604 34.46 -8.07 -11.67
N ALA A 605 33.49 -8.60 -12.41
CA ALA A 605 32.97 -9.96 -12.22
C ALA A 605 34.05 -11.04 -12.45
N ILE A 606 34.86 -10.90 -13.51
CA ILE A 606 35.96 -11.83 -13.82
C ILE A 606 37.01 -11.81 -12.71
N ASN A 607 37.39 -10.62 -12.23
CA ASN A 607 38.36 -10.48 -11.15
C ASN A 607 37.86 -11.11 -9.84
N ALA A 608 36.59 -10.87 -9.49
CA ALA A 608 35.96 -11.48 -8.33
C ALA A 608 35.90 -13.02 -8.46
N TYR A 609 35.50 -13.54 -9.62
CA TYR A 609 35.43 -14.97 -9.87
C TYR A 609 36.80 -15.65 -9.71
N ASN A 610 37.84 -15.05 -10.31
CA ASN A 610 39.21 -15.58 -10.23
C ASN A 610 39.71 -15.62 -8.78
N TRP A 611 39.48 -14.54 -8.02
CA TRP A 611 39.84 -14.50 -6.61
C TRP A 611 39.08 -15.54 -5.78
N ALA A 612 37.75 -15.62 -5.94
CA ALA A 612 36.91 -16.54 -5.17
C ALA A 612 37.20 -18.02 -5.47
N ASN A 613 37.63 -18.35 -6.69
CA ASN A 613 38.06 -19.71 -7.02
C ASN A 613 39.45 -20.06 -6.49
N THR A 614 40.35 -19.08 -6.42
CA THR A 614 41.67 -19.26 -5.79
C THR A 614 41.56 -19.34 -4.26
N ASN A 615 40.57 -18.64 -3.70
CA ASN A 615 40.34 -18.51 -2.27
C ASN A 615 38.93 -19.01 -1.90
N PRO A 616 38.63 -20.32 -2.02
CA PRO A 616 37.28 -20.85 -1.83
C PRO A 616 36.79 -20.80 -0.37
N ASN A 617 37.71 -20.66 0.58
CA ASN A 617 37.45 -20.95 2.00
C ASN A 617 37.67 -19.75 2.94
N VAL A 618 37.85 -18.53 2.43
CA VAL A 618 38.07 -17.34 3.26
C VAL A 618 36.74 -16.92 3.90
N ALA A 619 36.53 -17.34 5.15
CA ALA A 619 35.38 -16.97 5.94
C ALA A 619 35.51 -15.54 6.48
N PHE A 620 34.39 -14.83 6.57
CA PHE A 620 34.35 -13.53 7.24
C PHE A 620 34.33 -13.69 8.77
N SER A 621 35.02 -12.78 9.48
CA SER A 621 34.99 -12.70 10.93
C SER A 621 34.21 -11.47 11.38
N ASN A 622 33.23 -11.67 12.27
CA ASN A 622 32.52 -10.58 12.94
C ASN A 622 33.35 -9.90 14.05
N THR A 623 34.64 -10.24 14.27
CA THR A 623 35.47 -9.56 15.28
C THR A 623 35.43 -8.04 15.11
N GLY A 624 35.03 -7.33 16.18
CA GLY A 624 34.86 -5.87 16.19
C GLY A 624 33.45 -5.39 15.82
N PHE A 625 32.56 -6.31 15.43
CA PHE A 625 31.13 -6.06 15.23
C PHE A 625 30.31 -6.91 16.19
N GLN A 626 29.10 -6.44 16.51
CA GLN A 626 28.05 -7.29 16.99
C GLN A 626 27.69 -8.33 15.91
N SER A 627 27.43 -9.56 16.34
CA SER A 627 27.27 -10.69 15.44
C SER A 627 26.04 -10.54 14.55
N VAL A 628 26.20 -10.91 13.28
CA VAL A 628 25.15 -10.98 12.25
C VAL A 628 25.30 -12.28 11.47
N ALA A 629 24.19 -12.83 10.96
CA ALA A 629 24.14 -14.00 10.10
C ALA A 629 24.50 -13.68 8.62
N ALA A 630 25.52 -12.86 8.37
CA ALA A 630 25.99 -12.52 7.01
C ALA A 630 27.07 -13.48 6.47
N THR A 631 27.49 -14.45 7.28
CA THR A 631 28.45 -15.50 6.92
C THR A 631 27.71 -16.74 6.41
N ASN A 632 28.17 -17.32 5.30
CA ASN A 632 27.53 -18.49 4.71
C ASN A 632 28.42 -19.73 4.81
N ASP A 633 27.84 -20.90 4.57
CA ASP A 633 28.57 -22.16 4.68
C ASP A 633 29.43 -22.45 3.43
N ALA A 634 30.03 -23.65 3.37
CA ALA A 634 30.82 -24.06 2.21
C ALA A 634 29.96 -24.31 0.96
N HIS A 635 28.72 -24.76 1.12
CA HIS A 635 27.78 -25.00 0.02
C HIS A 635 27.37 -23.67 -0.61
N ASP A 636 26.97 -22.67 0.17
CA ASP A 636 26.58 -21.34 -0.35
C ASP A 636 27.69 -20.69 -1.18
N ARG A 637 28.93 -20.74 -0.68
CA ARG A 637 30.11 -20.23 -1.40
C ARG A 637 30.35 -20.98 -2.70
N LEU A 638 30.08 -22.28 -2.76
CA LEU A 638 30.13 -23.05 -4.00
C LEU A 638 28.99 -22.65 -4.93
N ALA A 639 27.75 -22.58 -4.44
CA ALA A 639 26.56 -22.26 -5.22
C ALA A 639 26.68 -20.89 -5.91
N ARG A 640 27.17 -19.87 -5.20
CA ARG A 640 27.42 -18.54 -5.78
C ARG A 640 28.50 -18.55 -6.85
N ARG A 641 29.55 -19.38 -6.70
CA ARG A 641 30.59 -19.55 -7.74
C ARG A 641 30.07 -20.34 -8.95
N VAL A 642 29.22 -21.34 -8.75
CA VAL A 642 28.52 -22.05 -9.83
C VAL A 642 27.60 -21.08 -10.58
N ALA A 643 26.84 -20.25 -9.87
CA ALA A 643 26.02 -19.21 -10.48
C ALA A 643 26.85 -18.20 -11.27
N ALA A 644 27.96 -17.71 -10.69
CA ALA A 644 28.90 -16.83 -11.39
C ALA A 644 29.45 -17.47 -12.66
N ALA A 645 29.79 -18.76 -12.64
CA ALA A 645 30.25 -19.49 -13.82
C ALA A 645 29.16 -19.59 -14.90
N ALA A 646 27.89 -19.81 -14.53
CA ALA A 646 26.77 -19.80 -15.48
C ALA A 646 26.62 -18.44 -16.18
N PHE A 647 26.59 -17.36 -15.40
CA PHE A 647 26.43 -16.00 -15.92
C PHE A 647 27.65 -15.55 -16.73
N LEU A 648 28.87 -15.81 -16.25
CA LEU A 648 30.10 -15.49 -17.00
C LEU A 648 30.20 -16.28 -18.30
N TYR A 649 29.74 -17.53 -18.32
CA TYR A 649 29.65 -18.28 -19.58
C TYR A 649 28.66 -17.63 -20.55
N GLY A 650 27.45 -17.29 -20.08
CA GLY A 650 26.45 -16.57 -20.88
C GLY A 650 26.95 -15.22 -21.39
N LEU A 651 27.73 -14.50 -20.58
CA LEU A 651 28.28 -13.18 -20.88
C LEU A 651 29.45 -13.22 -21.87
N THR A 652 30.33 -14.21 -21.76
CA THR A 652 31.64 -14.20 -22.45
C THR A 652 31.82 -15.30 -23.49
N GLY A 653 31.02 -16.38 -23.42
CA GLY A 653 31.21 -17.59 -24.21
C GLY A 653 32.47 -18.40 -23.83
N ASN A 654 33.23 -18.00 -22.82
CA ASN A 654 34.47 -18.67 -22.43
C ASN A 654 34.18 -20.02 -21.77
N THR A 655 34.62 -21.11 -22.41
CA THR A 655 34.34 -22.49 -22.00
C THR A 655 34.93 -22.87 -20.65
N THR A 656 35.92 -22.13 -20.11
CA THR A 656 36.44 -22.39 -18.76
C THR A 656 35.35 -22.25 -17.70
N TYR A 657 34.46 -21.26 -17.83
CA TYR A 657 33.33 -21.09 -16.93
C TYR A 657 32.32 -22.24 -17.08
N ARG A 658 32.03 -22.64 -18.32
CA ARG A 658 31.18 -23.82 -18.60
C ARG A 658 31.75 -25.08 -17.96
N SER A 659 33.04 -25.34 -18.12
CA SER A 659 33.70 -26.52 -17.53
C SER A 659 33.63 -26.52 -16.00
N PHE A 660 33.80 -25.36 -15.36
CA PHE A 660 33.62 -25.25 -13.91
C PHE A 660 32.17 -25.51 -13.50
N PHE A 661 31.19 -24.94 -14.22
CA PHE A 661 29.77 -25.19 -13.97
C PHE A 661 29.43 -26.67 -14.09
N ASP A 662 29.78 -27.30 -15.22
CA ASP A 662 29.50 -28.71 -15.51
C ASP A 662 30.16 -29.65 -14.49
N ALA A 663 31.31 -29.29 -13.93
CA ALA A 663 31.99 -30.08 -12.90
C ALA A 663 31.35 -29.96 -11.51
N ASN A 664 30.54 -28.93 -11.24
CA ASN A 664 30.06 -28.61 -9.89
C ASN A 664 28.52 -28.52 -9.76
N TYR A 665 27.75 -28.42 -10.86
CA TYR A 665 26.30 -28.23 -10.79
C TYR A 665 25.56 -29.35 -10.01
N SER A 666 26.10 -30.57 -10.02
CA SER A 666 25.50 -31.72 -9.31
C SER A 666 25.59 -31.62 -7.79
N GLN A 667 26.40 -30.69 -7.27
CA GLN A 667 26.54 -30.43 -5.84
C GLN A 667 25.53 -29.38 -5.34
N ILE A 668 24.80 -28.72 -6.24
CA ILE A 668 23.75 -27.78 -5.85
C ILE A 668 22.52 -28.56 -5.44
N HIS A 669 21.91 -28.18 -4.32
CA HIS A 669 20.86 -28.94 -3.66
C HIS A 669 19.66 -29.30 -4.53
N LEU A 670 19.26 -28.47 -5.51
CA LEU A 670 18.25 -28.87 -6.50
C LEU A 670 18.56 -30.23 -7.14
N ILE A 671 19.81 -30.40 -7.57
CA ILE A 671 20.27 -31.62 -8.24
C ILE A 671 20.59 -32.71 -7.21
N GLN A 672 21.22 -32.36 -6.09
CA GLN A 672 21.60 -33.32 -5.06
C GLN A 672 20.40 -33.95 -4.36
N TRP A 673 19.36 -33.16 -4.08
CA TRP A 673 18.14 -33.61 -3.39
C TRP A 673 17.04 -34.03 -4.35
N GLY A 674 17.13 -33.63 -5.63
CA GLY A 674 16.05 -33.80 -6.58
C GLY A 674 14.81 -32.96 -6.25
N TYR A 675 14.99 -31.89 -5.47
CA TYR A 675 13.91 -31.11 -4.87
C TYR A 675 14.14 -29.61 -5.04
N ALA A 676 13.12 -28.91 -5.52
CA ALA A 676 13.10 -27.47 -5.65
C ALA A 676 12.55 -26.84 -4.37
N TYR A 677 13.35 -25.98 -3.73
CA TYR A 677 13.12 -25.42 -2.41
C TYR A 677 13.11 -23.89 -2.46
N PRO A 678 12.11 -23.19 -1.90
CA PRO A 678 11.99 -21.74 -2.02
C PRO A 678 13.12 -20.93 -1.39
N PHE A 679 13.75 -21.39 -0.29
CA PHE A 679 14.91 -20.67 0.30
C PHE A 679 16.15 -20.67 -0.61
N GLU A 680 16.25 -21.62 -1.54
CA GLU A 680 17.34 -21.70 -2.50
C GLU A 680 16.91 -21.30 -3.91
N ALA A 681 15.78 -20.58 -4.04
CA ALA A 681 15.22 -20.20 -5.34
C ALA A 681 16.25 -19.57 -6.28
N THR A 682 17.08 -18.65 -5.77
CA THR A 682 18.09 -17.95 -6.57
C THR A 682 19.25 -18.84 -7.04
N TYR A 683 19.61 -19.89 -6.29
CA TYR A 683 20.55 -20.91 -6.76
C TYR A 683 19.94 -21.76 -7.89
N GLN A 684 18.64 -22.08 -7.78
CA GLN A 684 17.90 -22.82 -8.80
C GLN A 684 17.74 -22.01 -10.07
N ASP A 685 17.49 -20.70 -9.94
CA ASP A 685 17.41 -19.78 -11.06
C ASP A 685 18.72 -19.71 -11.84
N ALA A 686 19.87 -19.74 -11.17
CA ALA A 686 21.16 -19.79 -11.84
C ALA A 686 21.36 -21.08 -12.65
N LEU A 687 20.88 -22.22 -12.14
CA LEU A 687 20.88 -23.49 -12.89
C LEU A 687 19.94 -23.42 -14.11
N LEU A 688 18.72 -22.93 -13.92
CA LEU A 688 17.75 -22.73 -15.00
C LEU A 688 18.27 -21.73 -16.04
N TYR A 689 18.97 -20.67 -15.61
CA TYR A 689 19.63 -19.72 -16.49
C TYR A 689 20.65 -20.43 -17.38
N TYR A 690 21.54 -21.24 -16.81
CA TYR A 690 22.50 -22.03 -17.60
C TYR A 690 21.81 -22.89 -18.66
N ALA A 691 20.68 -23.51 -18.33
CA ALA A 691 19.90 -24.35 -19.26
C ALA A 691 19.37 -23.58 -20.50
N ARG A 692 19.27 -22.24 -20.45
CA ARG A 692 18.91 -21.40 -21.61
C ARG A 692 20.11 -20.76 -22.33
N VAL A 693 21.31 -20.81 -21.76
CA VAL A 693 22.52 -20.26 -22.40
C VAL A 693 22.89 -21.05 -23.66
N SER A 694 23.23 -20.33 -24.74
CA SER A 694 23.71 -20.94 -25.98
C SER A 694 25.04 -21.67 -25.75
N GLY A 695 25.14 -22.92 -26.18
CA GLY A 695 26.34 -23.75 -25.98
C GLY A 695 26.43 -24.46 -24.62
N ALA A 696 25.42 -24.32 -23.76
CA ALA A 696 25.29 -25.12 -22.54
C ALA A 696 25.31 -26.63 -22.85
N THR A 697 26.00 -27.40 -22.01
CA THR A 697 26.16 -28.84 -22.20
C THR A 697 24.80 -29.54 -22.15
N THR A 698 24.43 -30.24 -23.22
CA THR A 698 23.06 -30.77 -23.41
C THR A 698 22.63 -31.73 -22.31
N SER A 699 23.52 -32.61 -21.84
CA SER A 699 23.22 -33.53 -20.75
C SER A 699 22.95 -32.80 -19.43
N VAL A 700 23.76 -31.80 -19.10
CA VAL A 700 23.64 -30.97 -17.89
C VAL A 700 22.34 -30.16 -17.93
N LYS A 701 22.07 -29.50 -19.07
CA LYS A 701 20.79 -28.81 -19.33
C LYS A 701 19.60 -29.73 -19.09
N ASN A 702 19.61 -30.91 -19.70
CA ASN A 702 18.49 -31.85 -19.60
C ASN A 702 18.30 -32.35 -18.16
N ALA A 703 19.40 -32.60 -17.43
CA ALA A 703 19.34 -32.97 -16.02
C ALA A 703 18.67 -31.87 -15.17
N ILE A 704 19.10 -30.62 -15.32
CA ILE A 704 18.53 -29.47 -14.59
C ILE A 704 17.02 -29.33 -14.86
N LEU A 705 16.63 -29.27 -16.14
CA LEU A 705 15.23 -29.05 -16.51
C LEU A 705 14.33 -30.21 -16.06
N THR A 706 14.82 -31.46 -16.17
CA THR A 706 14.07 -32.66 -15.75
C THR A 706 13.88 -32.68 -14.24
N THR A 707 14.95 -32.43 -13.47
CA THR A 707 14.89 -32.42 -12.01
C THR A 707 13.95 -31.33 -11.49
N TYR A 708 14.10 -30.10 -11.99
CA TYR A 708 13.23 -28.99 -11.61
C TYR A 708 11.76 -29.28 -11.95
N SER A 709 11.49 -29.71 -13.20
CA SER A 709 10.13 -30.03 -13.64
C SER A 709 9.51 -31.16 -12.82
N THR A 710 10.28 -32.21 -12.50
CA THR A 710 9.78 -33.34 -11.72
C THR A 710 9.43 -32.91 -10.30
N SER A 711 10.31 -32.14 -9.66
CA SER A 711 10.05 -31.59 -8.33
C SER A 711 8.78 -30.75 -8.30
N MET A 712 8.59 -29.82 -9.25
CA MET A 712 7.41 -28.95 -9.24
C MET A 712 6.10 -29.67 -9.57
N LYS A 713 6.15 -30.77 -10.34
CA LYS A 713 4.96 -31.41 -10.93
C LYS A 713 4.44 -32.59 -10.12
N THR A 714 5.30 -33.52 -9.70
CA THR A 714 4.89 -34.81 -9.11
C THR A 714 5.84 -35.38 -8.07
N GLY A 715 6.99 -34.76 -7.82
CA GLY A 715 8.05 -35.30 -6.96
C GLY A 715 7.81 -35.15 -5.45
N ASN A 716 6.71 -34.52 -5.02
CA ASN A 716 6.39 -34.25 -3.61
C ASN A 716 4.90 -33.97 -3.44
N ALA A 717 4.46 -33.76 -2.18
CA ALA A 717 3.09 -33.34 -1.85
C ALA A 717 2.91 -31.81 -1.84
N GLU A 718 3.99 -31.03 -2.03
CA GLU A 718 4.00 -29.57 -2.10
C GLU A 718 3.74 -29.10 -3.55
N ASN A 719 4.05 -27.85 -3.88
CA ASN A 719 4.03 -27.34 -5.27
C ASN A 719 2.69 -27.57 -6.01
N LEU A 720 2.72 -28.09 -7.25
CA LEU A 720 1.50 -28.32 -8.04
C LEU A 720 0.56 -29.34 -7.38
N PRO A 721 1.04 -30.47 -6.83
CA PRO A 721 0.21 -31.37 -6.04
C PRO A 721 -0.59 -30.69 -4.92
N ALA A 722 0.02 -29.77 -4.16
CA ALA A 722 -0.69 -29.01 -3.12
C ALA A 722 -1.76 -28.08 -3.70
N TYR A 723 -1.46 -27.40 -4.82
CA TYR A 723 -2.43 -26.55 -5.51
C TYR A 723 -3.63 -27.35 -6.03
N LEU A 724 -3.38 -28.48 -6.71
CA LEU A 724 -4.44 -29.34 -7.26
C LEU A 724 -5.29 -29.99 -6.17
N SER A 725 -4.66 -30.37 -5.07
CA SER A 725 -5.34 -30.93 -3.89
C SER A 725 -6.03 -29.87 -3.03
N GLN A 726 -5.87 -28.58 -3.38
CA GLN A 726 -6.45 -27.45 -2.65
C GLN A 726 -6.03 -27.44 -1.16
N THR A 727 -4.79 -27.84 -0.88
CA THR A 727 -4.28 -28.08 0.49
C THR A 727 -4.39 -26.84 1.38
N ASP A 728 -4.15 -25.65 0.83
CA ASP A 728 -4.27 -24.39 1.56
C ASP A 728 -5.60 -23.69 1.24
N ALA A 729 -6.37 -23.40 2.28
CA ALA A 729 -7.63 -22.67 2.17
C ALA A 729 -7.46 -21.24 1.62
N TYR A 730 -6.27 -20.66 1.74
CA TYR A 730 -5.89 -19.33 1.23
C TYR A 730 -5.13 -19.39 -0.10
N ARG A 731 -5.03 -20.60 -0.70
CA ARG A 731 -4.55 -20.83 -2.07
C ARG A 731 -3.08 -20.47 -2.33
N ALA A 732 -2.26 -20.36 -1.30
CA ALA A 732 -0.85 -20.04 -1.41
C ALA A 732 -0.02 -21.02 -0.56
N PHE A 733 -0.22 -22.33 -0.72
CA PHE A 733 0.32 -23.33 0.19
C PHE A 733 1.84 -23.19 0.40
N LEU A 734 2.25 -23.22 1.66
CA LEU A 734 3.63 -23.31 2.09
C LEU A 734 3.67 -24.32 3.23
N ASP A 735 4.63 -25.24 3.25
CA ASP A 735 4.76 -26.20 4.36
C ASP A 735 5.09 -25.48 5.68
N ASP A 736 4.64 -26.02 6.82
CA ASP A 736 4.81 -25.40 8.14
C ASP A 736 6.27 -25.07 8.45
N ARG A 737 7.21 -25.93 8.04
CA ARG A 737 8.65 -25.74 8.27
C ARG A 737 9.25 -24.55 7.53
N ASN A 738 8.55 -24.04 6.52
CA ASN A 738 8.99 -22.93 5.68
C ASN A 738 8.42 -21.58 6.16
N TYR A 739 7.59 -21.57 7.21
CA TYR A 739 7.22 -20.34 7.89
C TYR A 739 8.27 -19.99 8.95
N THR A 740 9.19 -19.10 8.58
CA THR A 740 10.26 -18.57 9.45
C THR A 740 10.23 -17.05 9.46
N TRP A 741 11.20 -16.42 10.13
CA TRP A 741 11.52 -15.02 9.86
C TRP A 741 11.76 -14.84 8.35
N GLY A 742 11.00 -13.93 7.74
CA GLY A 742 11.06 -13.67 6.30
C GLY A 742 10.12 -14.55 5.46
N SER A 743 9.12 -15.22 6.05
CA SER A 743 8.23 -16.12 5.30
C SER A 743 7.52 -15.49 4.09
N ASN A 744 7.35 -14.16 4.05
CA ASN A 744 6.83 -13.48 2.85
C ASN A 744 7.83 -13.48 1.67
N GLU A 745 9.14 -13.47 1.92
CA GLU A 745 10.15 -13.76 0.89
C GLU A 745 9.97 -15.19 0.37
N THR A 746 9.87 -16.16 1.28
CA THR A 746 9.67 -17.58 0.93
C THR A 746 8.39 -17.78 0.10
N LYS A 747 7.31 -17.08 0.46
CA LYS A 747 6.06 -17.03 -0.32
C LYS A 747 6.31 -16.46 -1.72
N ALA A 748 7.06 -15.36 -1.82
CA ALA A 748 7.37 -14.74 -3.11
C ALA A 748 8.18 -15.69 -4.01
N HIS A 749 9.22 -16.31 -3.48
CA HIS A 749 10.02 -17.33 -4.19
C HIS A 749 9.20 -18.55 -4.59
N GLN A 750 8.33 -19.07 -3.72
CA GLN A 750 7.45 -20.18 -4.07
C GLN A 750 6.50 -19.84 -5.23
N GLY A 751 5.97 -18.61 -5.27
CA GLY A 751 5.20 -18.11 -6.40
C GLY A 751 6.03 -17.99 -7.69
N ASN A 752 7.26 -17.47 -7.58
CA ASN A 752 8.21 -17.36 -8.70
C ASN A 752 8.53 -18.74 -9.30
N MET A 753 8.67 -19.78 -8.48
CA MET A 753 8.91 -21.15 -8.93
C MET A 753 7.76 -21.69 -9.82
N PHE A 754 6.51 -21.31 -9.54
CA PHE A 754 5.40 -21.66 -10.43
C PHE A 754 5.46 -20.92 -11.76
N PHE A 755 5.79 -19.63 -11.76
CA PHE A 755 5.98 -18.90 -13.02
C PHE A 755 7.17 -19.43 -13.83
N ALA A 756 8.24 -19.89 -13.18
CA ALA A 756 9.38 -20.52 -13.85
C ALA A 756 8.96 -21.75 -14.69
N MET A 757 7.99 -22.55 -14.23
CA MET A 757 7.45 -23.68 -15.03
C MET A 757 6.88 -23.21 -16.38
N ASN A 758 6.24 -22.04 -16.40
CA ASN A 758 5.68 -21.43 -17.60
C ASN A 758 6.75 -20.74 -18.46
N THR A 759 7.66 -19.99 -17.84
CA THR A 759 8.77 -19.29 -18.51
C THR A 759 9.67 -20.28 -19.26
N TYR A 760 10.00 -21.41 -18.63
CA TYR A 760 10.83 -22.46 -19.22
C TYR A 760 10.04 -23.53 -19.98
N LYS A 761 8.70 -23.40 -20.05
CA LYS A 761 7.79 -24.29 -20.80
C LYS A 761 7.93 -25.76 -20.42
N LEU A 762 8.04 -26.05 -19.12
CA LEU A 762 8.38 -27.37 -18.60
C LEU A 762 7.19 -28.33 -18.55
N ASP A 763 5.96 -27.81 -18.41
CA ASP A 763 4.75 -28.64 -18.40
C ASP A 763 3.54 -27.89 -18.95
N GLY A 764 3.39 -27.92 -20.28
CA GLY A 764 2.34 -27.18 -21.00
C GLY A 764 0.90 -27.58 -20.65
N VAL A 765 0.68 -28.81 -20.15
CA VAL A 765 -0.65 -29.29 -19.75
C VAL A 765 -1.17 -28.53 -18.54
N ASN A 766 -0.29 -28.18 -17.60
CA ASN A 766 -0.64 -27.49 -16.36
C ASN A 766 -0.36 -25.99 -16.39
N LYS A 767 -0.10 -25.39 -17.57
CA LYS A 767 0.26 -23.98 -17.71
C LYS A 767 -0.65 -23.03 -16.92
N THR A 768 -1.97 -23.20 -17.06
CA THR A 768 -2.96 -22.38 -16.34
C THR A 768 -2.94 -22.64 -14.83
N ASN A 769 -2.73 -23.88 -14.40
CA ASN A 769 -2.61 -24.21 -12.97
C ASN A 769 -1.39 -23.55 -12.35
N TYR A 770 -0.24 -23.52 -13.05
CA TYR A 770 0.94 -22.81 -12.58
C TYR A 770 0.74 -21.29 -12.53
N GLN A 771 0.06 -20.72 -13.53
CA GLN A 771 -0.30 -19.31 -13.51
C GLN A 771 -1.17 -18.99 -12.29
N ASP A 772 -2.26 -19.74 -12.11
CA ASP A 772 -3.20 -19.52 -11.01
C ASP A 772 -2.57 -19.79 -9.63
N ALA A 773 -1.64 -20.76 -9.54
CA ALA A 773 -0.89 -21.03 -8.32
C ALA A 773 0.03 -19.86 -7.97
N GLY A 774 0.83 -19.36 -8.92
CA GLY A 774 1.68 -18.20 -8.73
C GLY A 774 0.90 -16.94 -8.35
N MET A 775 -0.24 -16.70 -9.01
CA MET A 775 -1.18 -15.61 -8.66
C MET A 775 -1.72 -15.75 -7.23
N GLY A 776 -1.91 -16.96 -6.72
CA GLY A 776 -2.33 -17.20 -5.34
C GLY A 776 -1.40 -16.57 -4.31
N PHE A 777 -0.08 -16.62 -4.55
CA PHE A 777 0.90 -16.00 -3.65
C PHE A 777 0.87 -14.47 -3.74
N VAL A 778 0.62 -13.89 -4.93
CA VAL A 778 0.38 -12.46 -5.08
C VAL A 778 -0.82 -12.03 -4.24
N HIS A 779 -1.95 -12.72 -4.41
CA HIS A 779 -3.18 -12.42 -3.67
C HIS A 779 -3.02 -12.60 -2.16
N TYR A 780 -2.26 -13.61 -1.72
CA TYR A 780 -1.94 -13.81 -0.31
C TYR A 780 -1.21 -12.60 0.28
N LEU A 781 -0.19 -12.09 -0.41
CA LEU A 781 0.57 -10.92 0.03
C LEU A 781 -0.28 -9.64 0.05
N HIS A 782 -1.35 -9.58 -0.74
CA HIS A 782 -2.23 -8.42 -0.90
C HIS A 782 -3.52 -8.44 -0.04
N GLY A 783 -3.74 -9.48 0.79
CA GLY A 783 -4.88 -9.53 1.72
C GLY A 783 -5.68 -10.83 1.72
N VAL A 784 -5.44 -11.76 0.80
CA VAL A 784 -6.03 -13.11 0.80
C VAL A 784 -5.26 -14.02 1.75
N ASN A 785 -5.25 -13.66 3.03
CA ASN A 785 -4.61 -14.39 4.11
C ASN A 785 -5.47 -14.30 5.39
N PRO A 786 -5.22 -15.12 6.42
CA PRO A 786 -6.04 -15.13 7.64
C PRO A 786 -6.06 -13.79 8.39
N THR A 787 -5.01 -12.99 8.27
CA THR A 787 -4.90 -11.69 8.96
C THR A 787 -5.63 -10.55 8.23
N ALA A 788 -6.05 -10.76 6.97
CA ALA A 788 -6.51 -9.72 6.03
C ALA A 788 -5.47 -8.67 5.62
N TYR A 789 -4.31 -8.56 6.28
CA TYR A 789 -3.34 -7.53 5.92
C TYR A 789 -2.89 -7.69 4.49
N CYS A 790 -2.91 -6.58 3.74
CA CYS A 790 -1.92 -6.39 2.69
C CYS A 790 -0.57 -6.17 3.41
N TYR A 791 0.40 -7.05 3.16
CA TYR A 791 1.68 -7.04 3.87
C TYR A 791 2.63 -5.92 3.43
N LEU A 792 2.20 -5.06 2.52
CA LEU A 792 2.93 -3.86 2.13
C LEU A 792 2.57 -2.68 3.04
N THR A 793 3.49 -1.76 3.28
CA THR A 793 3.21 -0.56 4.09
C THR A 793 2.34 0.46 3.35
N ASN A 794 1.39 1.07 4.06
CA ASN A 794 0.63 2.28 3.66
C ASN A 794 0.17 2.36 2.20
N MET A 795 -0.31 1.24 1.67
CA MET A 795 -0.70 1.11 0.27
C MET A 795 -2.09 1.65 -0.07
N GLY A 796 -2.70 2.45 0.82
CA GLY A 796 -3.98 3.13 0.57
C GLY A 796 -3.95 4.03 -0.67
N VAL A 797 -2.81 4.67 -0.94
CA VAL A 797 -2.57 5.47 -2.16
C VAL A 797 -2.61 4.65 -3.46
N ALA A 798 -2.44 3.33 -3.36
CA ALA A 798 -2.51 2.39 -4.47
C ALA A 798 -3.77 1.51 -4.43
N GLY A 799 -4.68 1.74 -3.47
CA GLY A 799 -5.99 1.06 -3.37
C GLY A 799 -6.14 0.07 -2.22
N ALA A 800 -5.07 -0.33 -1.53
CA ALA A 800 -5.18 -1.26 -0.42
C ALA A 800 -5.62 -0.56 0.87
N GLU A 801 -6.89 -0.74 1.23
CA GLU A 801 -7.53 -0.09 2.39
C GLU A 801 -7.06 -0.65 3.75
N PHE A 802 -6.42 -1.83 3.80
CA PHE A 802 -5.94 -2.48 5.03
C PHE A 802 -4.54 -3.08 4.85
N SER A 803 -3.58 -2.18 4.72
CA SER A 803 -2.15 -2.47 4.56
C SER A 803 -1.40 -2.45 5.90
N ALA A 804 -0.15 -2.92 5.93
CA ALA A 804 0.70 -2.85 7.10
C ALA A 804 0.86 -1.37 7.55
N PRO A 805 0.44 -1.01 8.77
CA PRO A 805 0.39 0.39 9.19
C PRO A 805 1.71 0.92 9.75
N THR A 806 2.61 0.01 10.13
CA THR A 806 3.85 0.28 10.84
C THR A 806 4.85 -0.82 10.49
N MET A 807 6.14 -0.54 10.65
CA MET A 807 7.23 -1.49 10.39
C MET A 807 8.38 -1.24 11.35
N TYR A 808 9.05 -2.30 11.79
CA TYR A 808 10.35 -2.17 12.44
C TYR A 808 11.34 -1.56 11.46
N HIS A 809 11.76 -0.33 11.73
CA HIS A 809 12.77 0.35 10.93
C HIS A 809 13.37 1.53 11.71
N SER A 810 14.69 1.66 11.75
CA SER A 810 15.38 2.72 12.50
C SER A 810 14.96 4.14 12.09
N TRP A 811 14.79 4.40 10.78
CA TRP A 811 14.23 5.68 10.31
C TRP A 811 12.77 5.86 10.74
N PHE A 812 11.92 4.86 10.55
CA PHE A 812 10.48 4.96 10.83
C PHE A 812 10.11 4.32 12.18
N GLY A 813 10.99 4.46 13.16
CA GLY A 813 10.95 3.68 14.39
C GLY A 813 9.83 4.04 15.35
N ASP A 814 9.65 3.18 16.35
CA ASP A 814 8.68 3.36 17.44
C ASP A 814 8.75 4.75 18.07
N GLY A 815 7.59 5.37 18.27
CA GLY A 815 7.47 6.71 18.86
C GLY A 815 7.90 7.88 17.96
N THR A 816 8.39 7.62 16.74
CA THR A 816 8.64 8.69 15.76
C THR A 816 7.34 9.18 15.12
N ALA A 817 7.38 10.35 14.45
CA ALA A 817 6.25 10.84 13.67
C ALA A 817 5.86 9.90 12.50
N PHE A 818 6.67 8.89 12.19
CA PHE A 818 6.49 7.96 11.09
C PHE A 818 6.04 6.56 11.51
N ASP A 819 5.95 6.28 12.81
CA ASP A 819 5.67 4.93 13.33
C ASP A 819 4.41 4.32 12.67
N PHE A 820 3.31 5.06 12.62
CA PHE A 820 2.07 4.64 11.93
C PHE A 820 1.92 5.23 10.52
N ASN A 821 3.00 5.78 9.96
CA ASN A 821 3.01 6.38 8.64
C ASN A 821 4.35 6.19 7.89
N PRO A 822 4.91 4.96 7.75
CA PRO A 822 6.05 4.73 6.87
C PRO A 822 5.71 5.01 5.37
N PRO A 823 6.69 5.20 4.48
CA PRO A 823 6.43 5.31 3.05
C PRO A 823 5.70 4.08 2.49
N PRO A 824 4.93 4.22 1.41
CA PRO A 824 4.20 3.10 0.81
C PRO A 824 5.13 2.09 0.14
N GLY A 825 4.81 0.80 0.24
CA GLY A 825 5.36 -0.25 -0.62
C GLY A 825 6.38 -1.21 -0.02
N TYR A 826 6.78 -1.04 1.24
CA TYR A 826 7.69 -1.97 1.92
C TYR A 826 6.98 -3.29 2.23
N LEU A 827 7.53 -4.41 1.78
CA LEU A 827 7.03 -5.74 2.14
C LEU A 827 7.57 -6.16 3.52
N MET A 828 6.67 -6.51 4.44
CA MET A 828 7.03 -7.00 5.78
C MET A 828 7.46 -8.46 5.77
N GLY A 829 8.29 -8.86 6.76
CA GLY A 829 8.81 -10.22 6.91
C GLY A 829 7.77 -11.33 6.92
N GLY A 830 6.59 -11.10 7.53
CA GLY A 830 5.45 -12.03 7.47
C GLY A 830 5.32 -12.92 8.70
N ALA A 831 4.57 -14.02 8.56
CA ALA A 831 4.24 -14.90 9.68
C ALA A 831 5.45 -15.73 10.13
N ASN A 832 5.69 -15.79 11.44
CA ASN A 832 6.75 -16.57 12.05
C ASN A 832 6.20 -17.33 13.28
N PRO A 833 5.81 -18.60 13.15
CA PRO A 833 5.31 -19.41 14.26
C PRO A 833 6.38 -19.73 15.33
N THR A 834 7.67 -19.54 15.02
CA THR A 834 8.78 -19.78 15.95
C THR A 834 9.20 -18.55 16.75
N TYR A 835 8.57 -17.39 16.50
CA TYR A 835 8.89 -16.16 17.21
C TYR A 835 8.77 -16.32 18.73
N ALA A 836 9.78 -15.80 19.42
CA ALA A 836 9.75 -15.53 20.84
C ALA A 836 10.48 -14.20 21.11
N PRO A 837 9.99 -13.37 22.05
CA PRO A 837 10.76 -12.20 22.47
C PRO A 837 12.08 -12.66 23.13
N ASP A 838 13.03 -11.73 23.25
CA ASP A 838 14.31 -12.02 23.91
C ASP A 838 14.09 -12.51 25.35
N ALA A 839 15.01 -13.30 25.88
CA ALA A 839 14.96 -13.78 27.26
C ALA A 839 14.93 -12.64 28.31
N ALA A 840 15.36 -11.43 27.94
CA ALA A 840 15.25 -10.23 28.77
C ALA A 840 13.83 -9.63 28.83
N TYR A 841 12.92 -10.03 27.95
CA TYR A 841 11.54 -9.57 27.97
C TYR A 841 10.79 -10.17 29.18
N SER A 842 10.35 -9.30 30.09
CA SER A 842 9.62 -9.67 31.32
C SER A 842 8.13 -9.31 31.27
N GLY A 843 7.63 -8.87 30.12
CA GLY A 843 6.23 -8.52 29.91
C GLY A 843 5.30 -9.74 29.71
N PRO A 844 3.99 -9.51 29.53
CA PRO A 844 3.04 -10.57 29.23
C PRO A 844 3.30 -11.20 27.85
N VAL A 845 2.83 -12.44 27.64
CA VAL A 845 2.96 -13.13 26.35
C VAL A 845 2.45 -12.26 25.19
N ILE A 846 3.25 -12.13 24.14
CA ILE A 846 2.91 -11.34 22.96
C ILE A 846 2.11 -12.22 21.99
N SER A 847 0.79 -12.23 22.17
CA SER A 847 -0.16 -13.01 21.37
C SER A 847 -1.23 -12.11 20.73
N PRO A 848 -1.33 -12.08 19.38
CA PRO A 848 -0.38 -12.63 18.41
C PRO A 848 1.02 -11.97 18.51
N PRO A 849 2.09 -12.57 17.97
CA PRO A 849 2.11 -13.77 17.11
C PRO A 849 2.28 -15.10 17.85
N GLN A 850 2.63 -15.09 19.14
CA GLN A 850 2.70 -16.33 19.93
C GLN A 850 1.31 -16.97 20.08
N ASN A 851 1.25 -18.29 20.25
CA ASN A 851 0.02 -19.05 20.47
C ASN A 851 -1.04 -18.89 19.35
N GLN A 852 -0.57 -18.76 18.10
CA GLN A 852 -1.42 -18.65 16.93
C GLN A 852 -1.22 -19.85 15.99
N PRO A 853 -2.23 -20.20 15.17
CA PRO A 853 -2.00 -21.00 13.97
C PRO A 853 -0.93 -20.37 13.08
N VAL A 854 -0.18 -21.19 12.34
CA VAL A 854 1.00 -20.79 11.55
C VAL A 854 0.78 -19.52 10.72
N GLN A 855 -0.31 -19.44 9.95
CA GLN A 855 -0.61 -18.28 9.09
C GLN A 855 -1.14 -17.06 9.85
N LYS A 856 -1.46 -17.19 11.15
CA LYS A 856 -1.86 -16.10 12.06
C LYS A 856 -0.73 -15.68 13.01
N SER A 857 0.43 -16.32 12.97
CA SER A 857 1.61 -15.95 13.75
C SER A 857 2.28 -14.69 13.19
N TYR A 858 1.52 -13.61 13.09
CA TYR A 858 1.96 -12.29 12.65
C TYR A 858 1.29 -11.19 13.48
N LYS A 859 2.04 -10.13 13.75
CA LYS A 859 1.52 -8.88 14.31
C LYS A 859 2.27 -7.75 13.61
N ALA A 860 1.59 -6.63 13.38
CA ALA A 860 2.19 -5.42 12.82
C ALA A 860 2.49 -4.43 13.97
N TRP A 861 3.73 -4.44 14.45
CA TRP A 861 4.24 -3.55 15.51
C TRP A 861 5.72 -3.22 15.31
N ASN A 862 6.23 -2.23 16.03
CA ASN A 862 7.51 -1.55 15.73
C ASN A 862 8.48 -1.48 16.93
N THR A 863 8.22 -2.24 17.99
CA THR A 863 9.09 -2.18 19.17
C THR A 863 10.43 -2.87 18.89
N SER A 864 11.51 -2.31 19.42
CA SER A 864 12.85 -2.90 19.34
C SER A 864 13.05 -3.95 20.45
N TYR A 865 14.31 -4.20 20.82
CA TYR A 865 14.69 -5.06 21.92
C TYR A 865 14.00 -4.59 23.23
N PRO A 866 13.50 -5.52 24.08
CA PRO A 866 13.60 -6.97 23.98
C PRO A 866 12.40 -7.67 23.32
N GLU A 867 11.46 -6.93 22.72
CA GLU A 867 10.32 -7.54 22.02
C GLU A 867 10.68 -8.08 20.63
N ASN A 868 11.70 -7.54 19.98
CA ASN A 868 12.23 -8.07 18.72
C ASN A 868 11.21 -8.13 17.57
N SER A 869 10.42 -7.06 17.37
CA SER A 869 9.38 -7.04 16.32
C SER A 869 9.90 -7.27 14.90
N TRP A 870 11.20 -7.06 14.68
CA TRP A 870 11.89 -7.27 13.41
C TRP A 870 11.75 -8.68 12.85
N GLU A 871 11.57 -9.70 13.69
CA GLU A 871 11.41 -11.10 13.25
C GLU A 871 10.16 -11.34 12.39
N LEU A 872 9.21 -10.39 12.38
CA LEU A 872 7.97 -10.48 11.61
C LEU A 872 7.68 -9.22 10.79
N ASN A 873 8.06 -8.05 11.31
CA ASN A 873 7.59 -6.76 10.81
C ASN A 873 8.72 -5.83 10.35
N GLU A 874 9.89 -6.37 10.03
CA GLU A 874 10.98 -5.64 9.36
C GLU A 874 10.95 -5.90 7.84
N PRO A 875 11.17 -4.87 7.01
CA PRO A 875 11.44 -5.06 5.59
C PRO A 875 12.89 -5.44 5.34
N ALA A 876 13.16 -6.12 4.22
CA ALA A 876 14.53 -6.36 3.75
C ALA A 876 14.61 -6.27 2.23
N ILE A 877 15.80 -5.90 1.71
CA ILE A 877 16.04 -5.75 0.27
C ILE A 877 15.75 -7.04 -0.51
N TYR A 878 16.06 -8.20 0.06
CA TYR A 878 15.87 -9.50 -0.57
C TYR A 878 14.39 -9.92 -0.61
N SER A 879 13.64 -9.69 0.47
CA SER A 879 12.18 -9.86 0.51
C SER A 879 11.50 -8.99 -0.54
N GLN A 880 11.93 -7.72 -0.64
CA GLN A 880 11.38 -6.77 -1.59
C GLN A 880 11.64 -7.19 -3.04
N ALA A 881 12.86 -7.63 -3.36
CA ALA A 881 13.24 -8.08 -4.69
C ALA A 881 12.49 -9.35 -5.14
N ALA A 882 12.37 -10.34 -4.24
CA ALA A 882 11.63 -11.57 -4.50
C ALA A 882 10.17 -11.27 -4.87
N TYR A 883 9.54 -10.35 -4.13
CA TYR A 883 8.18 -9.89 -4.41
C TYR A 883 8.06 -9.11 -5.71
N LEU A 884 9.00 -8.20 -6.01
CA LEU A 884 9.00 -7.46 -7.28
C LEU A 884 9.10 -8.40 -8.49
N ARG A 885 9.90 -9.46 -8.40
CA ARG A 885 9.97 -10.49 -9.45
C ARG A 885 8.69 -11.30 -9.57
N LEU A 886 8.03 -11.61 -8.45
CA LEU A 886 6.73 -12.27 -8.46
C LEU A 886 5.68 -11.38 -9.12
N LEU A 887 5.61 -10.12 -8.70
CA LEU A 887 4.64 -9.16 -9.17
C LEU A 887 4.85 -8.85 -10.66
N SER A 888 6.09 -8.67 -11.12
CA SER A 888 6.38 -8.39 -12.52
C SER A 888 5.90 -9.50 -13.46
N GLN A 889 6.06 -10.77 -13.05
CA GLN A 889 5.58 -11.93 -13.82
C GLN A 889 4.05 -12.08 -13.77
N SER A 890 3.42 -11.57 -12.71
CA SER A 890 1.96 -11.55 -12.55
C SER A 890 1.26 -10.48 -13.38
N ILE A 891 2.00 -9.51 -13.92
CA ILE A 891 1.46 -8.34 -14.64
C ILE A 891 1.34 -8.61 -16.13
N CYS A 892 0.18 -8.30 -16.70
CA CYS A 892 0.07 -8.01 -18.13
C CYS A 892 0.21 -6.51 -18.37
N TYR A 893 1.37 -6.05 -18.84
CA TYR A 893 1.54 -4.66 -19.27
C TYR A 893 1.70 -4.59 -20.79
N THR A 894 0.68 -4.09 -21.50
CA THR A 894 0.81 -3.79 -22.92
C THR A 894 -0.03 -2.58 -23.35
N ASP A 895 0.62 -1.60 -23.97
CA ASP A 895 -0.05 -0.56 -24.79
C ASP A 895 -0.45 -1.10 -26.18
N VAL A 896 -0.09 -2.36 -26.46
CA VAL A 896 -0.26 -3.06 -27.73
C VAL A 896 -0.80 -4.49 -27.49
N VAL A 897 -2.05 -4.74 -27.88
CA VAL A 897 -2.67 -6.07 -27.81
C VAL A 897 -2.38 -6.86 -29.07
N THR A 898 -1.76 -8.02 -28.94
CA THR A 898 -1.22 -8.79 -30.05
C THR A 898 -1.96 -10.10 -30.21
N SER A 899 -2.38 -10.50 -31.41
CA SER A 899 -3.01 -11.82 -31.58
C SER A 899 -2.02 -12.94 -31.25
N VAL A 900 -2.38 -13.86 -30.36
CA VAL A 900 -1.57 -15.03 -29.98
C VAL A 900 -1.97 -16.31 -30.73
N LYS A 901 -3.17 -16.34 -31.33
CA LYS A 901 -3.65 -17.41 -32.22
C LYS A 901 -4.65 -16.85 -33.25
N SER A 902 -4.97 -17.62 -34.28
CA SER A 902 -6.17 -17.37 -35.09
C SER A 902 -7.43 -17.56 -34.24
N GLY A 903 -8.44 -16.72 -34.42
CA GLY A 903 -9.64 -16.77 -33.57
C GLY A 903 -10.58 -15.58 -33.76
N ASN A 904 -11.61 -15.51 -32.93
CA ASN A 904 -12.56 -14.41 -32.97
C ASN A 904 -11.97 -13.17 -32.29
N TRP A 905 -12.25 -11.97 -32.81
CA TRP A 905 -11.85 -10.72 -32.15
C TRP A 905 -12.39 -10.63 -30.72
N ASN A 906 -13.60 -11.13 -30.47
CA ASN A 906 -14.21 -11.16 -29.15
C ASN A 906 -13.88 -12.44 -28.37
N ASP A 907 -13.02 -13.32 -28.88
CA ASP A 907 -12.42 -14.38 -28.07
C ASP A 907 -11.17 -13.81 -27.40
N SER A 908 -11.22 -13.70 -26.08
CA SER A 908 -10.15 -13.17 -25.28
C SER A 908 -8.85 -14.00 -25.48
N ALA A 909 -8.97 -15.32 -25.63
CA ALA A 909 -7.84 -16.21 -25.89
C ALA A 909 -7.14 -15.95 -27.23
N THR A 910 -7.75 -15.19 -28.15
CA THR A 910 -7.14 -14.75 -29.42
C THR A 910 -5.99 -13.78 -29.18
N TRP A 911 -5.94 -13.10 -28.04
CA TRP A 911 -5.10 -11.92 -27.82
C TRP A 911 -4.08 -12.10 -26.70
N SER A 912 -3.02 -11.30 -26.75
CA SER A 912 -1.97 -11.26 -25.73
C SER A 912 -2.58 -10.88 -24.40
N CYS A 913 -2.03 -11.47 -23.34
CA CYS A 913 -2.63 -11.44 -22.00
C CYS A 913 -4.06 -11.98 -21.92
N GLY A 914 -4.51 -12.68 -22.96
CA GLY A 914 -5.84 -13.25 -23.08
C GLY A 914 -6.97 -12.23 -23.21
N ARG A 915 -6.74 -10.92 -23.43
CA ARG A 915 -7.80 -9.88 -23.33
C ARG A 915 -8.30 -9.35 -24.68
N ILE A 916 -9.60 -9.09 -24.80
CA ILE A 916 -10.20 -8.50 -26.02
C ILE A 916 -9.70 -7.04 -26.18
N PRO A 917 -9.22 -6.62 -27.37
CA PRO A 917 -8.85 -5.24 -27.63
C PRO A 917 -10.01 -4.26 -27.54
N THR A 918 -9.72 -3.05 -27.05
CA THR A 918 -10.64 -1.93 -26.85
C THR A 918 -10.23 -0.72 -27.68
N ALA A 919 -11.07 0.33 -27.74
CA ALA A 919 -10.80 1.57 -28.49
C ALA A 919 -9.49 2.29 -28.14
N THR A 920 -8.89 2.01 -26.98
CA THR A 920 -7.61 2.61 -26.56
C THR A 920 -6.39 1.76 -26.94
N ASP A 921 -6.60 0.52 -27.36
CA ASP A 921 -5.53 -0.44 -27.62
C ASP A 921 -4.96 -0.32 -29.02
N LYS A 922 -3.63 -0.24 -29.13
CA LYS A 922 -2.96 -0.54 -30.40
C LYS A 922 -3.02 -2.05 -30.59
N VAL A 923 -3.44 -2.55 -31.74
CA VAL A 923 -3.58 -3.98 -31.97
C VAL A 923 -2.56 -4.44 -32.99
N VAL A 924 -1.94 -5.60 -32.78
CA VAL A 924 -1.07 -6.24 -33.77
C VAL A 924 -1.63 -7.62 -34.10
N ILE A 925 -2.08 -7.81 -35.33
CA ILE A 925 -2.41 -9.16 -35.83
C ILE A 925 -1.11 -9.78 -36.34
N GLN A 926 -0.61 -10.81 -35.66
CA GLN A 926 0.65 -11.48 -35.96
C GLN A 926 0.60 -12.25 -37.28
N LYS A 927 1.78 -12.43 -37.88
CA LYS A 927 1.95 -13.23 -39.09
C LYS A 927 1.38 -14.65 -38.88
N ASN A 928 0.65 -15.16 -39.87
CA ASN A 928 -0.07 -16.44 -39.86
C ASN A 928 -1.32 -16.53 -38.96
N ASN A 929 -1.70 -15.46 -38.24
CA ASN A 929 -2.97 -15.43 -37.52
C ASN A 929 -4.08 -14.84 -38.39
N THR A 930 -5.26 -15.46 -38.34
CA THR A 930 -6.50 -14.96 -38.95
C THR A 930 -7.49 -14.60 -37.87
N ILE A 931 -7.90 -13.34 -37.80
CA ILE A 931 -8.86 -12.85 -36.79
C ILE A 931 -10.23 -12.63 -37.42
N SER A 932 -11.28 -13.24 -36.88
CA SER A 932 -12.66 -13.07 -37.35
C SER A 932 -13.41 -12.01 -36.56
N VAL A 933 -14.01 -11.03 -37.24
CA VAL A 933 -14.83 -9.95 -36.68
C VAL A 933 -16.28 -10.16 -37.06
N ALA A 934 -17.15 -10.47 -36.08
CA ALA A 934 -18.55 -10.79 -36.30
C ALA A 934 -19.55 -9.67 -35.94
N GLY A 935 -19.08 -8.58 -35.32
CA GLY A 935 -19.88 -7.41 -34.94
C GLY A 935 -19.05 -6.14 -34.97
N THR A 936 -19.54 -5.05 -34.38
CA THR A 936 -18.73 -3.82 -34.21
C THR A 936 -17.69 -4.06 -33.14
N VAL A 937 -16.41 -3.88 -33.49
CA VAL A 937 -15.26 -3.95 -32.59
C VAL A 937 -14.44 -2.67 -32.69
N GLN A 938 -13.67 -2.36 -31.65
CA GLN A 938 -12.92 -1.10 -31.56
C GLN A 938 -11.44 -1.35 -31.25
N ALA A 939 -10.57 -0.53 -31.82
CA ALA A 939 -9.14 -0.47 -31.52
C ALA A 939 -8.64 0.98 -31.69
N LYS A 940 -7.57 1.38 -31.00
CA LYS A 940 -6.89 2.67 -31.26
C LYS A 940 -6.21 2.67 -32.61
N SER A 941 -5.55 1.57 -32.94
CA SER A 941 -4.96 1.30 -34.24
C SER A 941 -4.82 -0.19 -34.45
N VAL A 942 -4.69 -0.65 -35.69
CA VAL A 942 -4.41 -2.05 -36.01
C VAL A 942 -3.22 -2.11 -36.96
N THR A 943 -2.21 -2.87 -36.55
CA THR A 943 -1.07 -3.27 -37.38
C THR A 943 -1.34 -4.68 -37.89
N LEU A 944 -1.60 -4.80 -39.20
CA LEU A 944 -1.87 -6.09 -39.84
C LEU A 944 -0.55 -6.73 -40.31
N ARG A 945 -0.10 -7.80 -39.64
CA ARG A 945 0.96 -8.71 -40.15
C ARG A 945 0.39 -10.07 -40.56
N GLY A 946 -0.80 -10.41 -40.08
CA GLY A 946 -1.62 -11.55 -40.51
C GLY A 946 -2.87 -11.11 -41.26
N THR A 947 -3.97 -11.85 -41.08
CA THR A 947 -5.23 -11.65 -41.80
C THR A 947 -6.33 -11.26 -40.84
N ILE A 948 -7.24 -10.39 -41.29
CA ILE A 948 -8.51 -10.16 -40.62
C ILE A 948 -9.65 -10.56 -41.57
N THR A 949 -10.68 -11.20 -41.04
CA THR A 949 -11.86 -11.63 -41.78
C THR A 949 -13.09 -11.03 -41.12
N TYR A 950 -13.99 -10.46 -41.92
CA TYR A 950 -15.23 -9.87 -41.43
C TYR A 950 -16.39 -10.79 -41.80
N ALA A 951 -17.17 -11.22 -40.81
CA ALA A 951 -18.46 -11.87 -41.07
C ALA A 951 -19.51 -10.81 -41.44
N SER A 952 -20.64 -11.23 -42.00
CA SER A 952 -21.73 -10.31 -42.40
C SER A 952 -22.19 -9.44 -41.23
N GLY A 953 -22.01 -8.11 -41.34
CA GLY A 953 -22.31 -7.14 -40.28
C GLY A 953 -21.13 -6.76 -39.37
N GLY A 954 -19.98 -7.42 -39.50
CA GLY A 954 -18.76 -7.09 -38.78
C GLY A 954 -18.20 -5.73 -39.19
N LYS A 955 -17.85 -4.89 -38.20
CA LYS A 955 -17.27 -3.56 -38.41
C LYS A 955 -16.10 -3.37 -37.45
N MET A 956 -15.05 -2.72 -37.90
CA MET A 956 -13.95 -2.28 -37.03
C MET A 956 -13.89 -0.77 -37.05
N GLN A 957 -13.91 -0.17 -35.86
CA GLN A 957 -13.72 1.26 -35.66
C GLN A 957 -12.31 1.48 -35.12
N LEU A 958 -11.54 2.33 -35.81
CA LEU A 958 -10.20 2.69 -35.42
C LEU A 958 -10.19 4.13 -34.89
N GLY A 959 -9.58 4.34 -33.72
CA GLY A 959 -9.34 5.66 -33.13
C GLY A 959 -10.48 6.22 -32.28
N ASN A 960 -10.18 7.37 -31.65
CA ASN A 960 -11.14 8.40 -31.30
C ASN A 960 -11.19 9.42 -32.44
#